data_AF-E2AMV6-F1
#
_entry.id   AF-E2AMV6-F1
#
_cell.length_a   1.000
_cell.length_b   1.000
_cell.length_c   1.000
_cell.angle_alpha   90.00
_cell.angle_beta   90.00
_cell.angle_gamma   90.00
#
_symmetry.space_group_name_H-M   'P 1'
#
loop_
_entity.id
_entity.type
_entity.pdbx_description
1 polymer ?
#
loop_
_entity_poly.entity_id
_entity_poly.type
_entity_poly.pdbx_seq_one_letter_code
_entity_poly.pdbx_strand_id
1 'polypeptide(L)'
;MRVTTFTIVLFLGLVASTLSQESVSSTDEVLQQVGGVVGNVPELKNLNTSALPIEQTKNLFKEKCTRNGGASAFENAEQAQVEMVQCLQSLINITELQAEMEKYKPTGDLDIVFKNYCNKRNILRACVNNFTNTVEHCLDEKERENKKIVLNITDSLLEFICYKEGDRIALFISAGGPECFQSKQGAIQNCANNTYGGYIPKTDPSNNFIGFDSLPSLTFGTKECRDITSLQACVVAELEKCPDPTPANIMDSIFNFVRRVTPCENILNSQSAAARTTGSASNASRLAGALSTLAIIPFIVASGKRAECTSDEDSVNNDACSETSGQSDNRSMLEDANDNEVDELAQQEAFEEKLKEAIDGLTQKSAKGRVICFNGIEKILAIKYIPDFVEDRKITITDAVERSLKKGRGDEQSTAARLSTLLCVQLGAFESAEMVCRDLKSTLTFIANDNTAPVHARAECCWALAMNQFLSGNDATDTMEIMQLLSSIFSGSYLKGNGAIANISTDVAALHAAAISSWTLLLTVITSADIYNLLASGRTNSYMPSLNRLRELLESPHLDVRLSAGEALAVIFELGRDFSTDYEQDWALDLVEILKELATDSNKYRAKKDRKQQRANFRDILRYIEEDIVPEMHVRFGKEILYLEGWCTRTQYNACCRLLGPGINIHLAENQLLREIFHLGNKVLPPLVTVKTSKLERTLMNAAAFKARTIQRNKSRDKRSPAMAQ
;
A
#
# COMPACT_ATOMS: atom_id res chain seq x y z
N MET A 1 20.10 23.16 -16.58
CA MET A 1 19.76 22.26 -15.46
C MET A 1 18.28 21.91 -15.51
N ARG A 2 17.90 20.73 -16.01
CA ARG A 2 16.49 20.31 -16.14
C ARG A 2 15.98 19.76 -14.81
N VAL A 3 14.66 19.74 -14.60
CA VAL A 3 13.95 19.46 -13.33
C VAL A 3 14.55 18.38 -12.47
N THR A 4 14.98 17.25 -13.04
CA THR A 4 15.60 16.14 -12.31
C THR A 4 16.98 16.47 -11.78
N THR A 5 17.80 17.21 -12.53
CA THR A 5 19.01 17.81 -11.95
C THR A 5 18.64 18.97 -11.03
N PHE A 6 17.56 19.71 -11.22
CA PHE A 6 17.18 20.78 -10.29
C PHE A 6 16.67 20.24 -8.96
N THR A 7 15.89 19.15 -8.91
CA THR A 7 15.39 18.49 -7.69
C THR A 7 16.44 17.57 -7.08
N ILE A 8 17.24 16.84 -7.87
CA ILE A 8 18.36 16.02 -7.35
C ILE A 8 19.53 16.90 -6.93
N VAL A 9 19.81 18.04 -7.58
CA VAL A 9 20.77 19.05 -7.09
C VAL A 9 20.12 19.97 -6.06
N LEU A 10 18.79 20.09 -5.94
CA LEU A 10 18.17 20.66 -4.74
C LEU A 10 18.32 19.70 -3.58
N PHE A 11 18.20 18.38 -3.80
CA PHE A 11 18.26 17.37 -2.75
C PHE A 11 19.72 17.10 -2.34
N LEU A 12 20.62 16.84 -3.29
CA LEU A 12 22.07 16.77 -3.08
C LEU A 12 22.65 18.13 -2.71
N GLY A 13 22.09 19.22 -3.22
CA GLY A 13 22.46 20.57 -2.83
C GLY A 13 21.89 20.96 -1.47
N LEU A 14 20.75 20.45 -1.00
CA LEU A 14 20.29 20.58 0.40
C LEU A 14 21.02 19.61 1.34
N VAL A 15 21.67 18.58 0.80
CA VAL A 15 22.58 17.70 1.54
C VAL A 15 24.03 18.21 1.49
N ALA A 16 24.40 19.05 0.51
CA ALA A 16 25.74 19.62 0.34
C ALA A 16 25.87 21.11 0.76
N SER A 17 24.80 21.92 0.63
CA SER A 17 24.74 23.31 1.12
C SER A 17 24.59 23.41 2.63
N THR A 18 24.38 22.27 3.28
CA THR A 18 24.47 22.11 4.73
C THR A 18 25.91 21.86 5.19
N LEU A 19 26.86 21.81 4.25
CA LEU A 19 28.31 21.73 4.47
C LEU A 19 29.10 22.81 3.71
N SER A 20 28.45 23.79 3.06
CA SER A 20 29.11 24.92 2.41
C SER A 20 28.15 26.10 2.28
N GLN A 21 28.29 27.09 3.16
CA GLN A 21 27.74 28.43 2.95
C GLN A 21 28.67 29.20 2.01
N GLU A 22 28.25 29.42 0.77
CA GLU A 22 28.61 30.62 0.04
C GLU A 22 27.33 31.34 -0.35
N SER A 23 27.10 32.50 0.29
CA SER A 23 26.09 33.47 -0.10
C SER A 23 26.73 34.62 -0.87
N VAL A 24 25.98 35.13 -1.84
CA VAL A 24 26.19 36.41 -2.54
C VAL A 24 24.95 37.24 -2.21
N SER A 25 24.95 38.51 -1.78
CA SER A 25 25.97 39.54 -1.57
C SER A 25 25.44 40.60 -0.59
N SER A 26 26.30 41.11 0.30
CA SER A 26 26.63 42.53 0.46
C SER A 26 27.59 42.70 1.64
N THR A 27 28.84 43.03 1.29
CA THR A 27 29.95 43.54 2.10
C THR A 27 29.50 44.74 2.96
N ASP A 28 29.95 45.00 4.20
CA ASP A 28 31.33 44.87 4.66
C ASP A 28 31.54 44.96 6.21
N GLU A 29 30.52 45.02 7.07
CA GLU A 29 30.75 45.37 8.50
C GLU A 29 30.70 44.23 9.53
N VAL A 30 30.21 43.05 9.17
CA VAL A 30 30.06 41.92 10.12
C VAL A 30 31.26 40.95 10.10
N LEU A 31 32.18 41.13 9.14
CA LEU A 31 33.24 40.18 8.79
C LEU A 31 34.45 40.19 9.73
N GLN A 32 34.53 41.08 10.71
CA GLN A 32 35.65 41.09 11.66
C GLN A 32 35.42 40.32 12.96
N GLN A 33 34.18 39.91 13.28
CA GLN A 33 33.89 39.22 14.55
C GLN A 33 33.65 37.71 14.43
N VAL A 34 33.49 37.15 13.23
CA VAL A 34 33.17 35.72 13.04
C VAL A 34 34.35 34.89 12.50
N GLY A 35 35.46 35.54 12.14
CA GLY A 35 36.69 34.87 11.68
C GLY A 35 37.43 34.00 12.72
N GLY A 36 36.94 33.94 13.96
CA GLY A 36 37.59 33.20 15.05
C GLY A 36 37.13 31.75 15.26
N VAL A 37 36.05 31.30 14.61
CA VAL A 37 35.43 29.99 14.94
C VAL A 37 35.53 28.95 13.81
N VAL A 38 35.97 29.33 12.61
CA VAL A 38 36.08 28.45 11.42
C VAL A 38 37.40 27.65 11.37
N GLY A 39 38.04 27.45 12.53
CA GLY A 39 39.42 26.95 12.59
C GLY A 39 39.64 25.44 12.54
N ASN A 40 38.64 24.57 12.69
CA ASN A 40 38.92 23.13 12.93
C ASN A 40 37.88 22.17 12.32
N VAL A 41 37.86 21.99 10.99
CA VAL A 41 37.51 20.70 10.36
C VAL A 41 38.34 20.52 9.07
N PRO A 42 39.21 19.49 8.94
CA PRO A 42 40.23 19.43 7.86
C PRO A 42 39.79 18.90 6.47
N GLU A 43 38.50 18.77 6.13
CA GLU A 43 38.10 17.82 5.06
C GLU A 43 37.35 18.37 3.82
N LEU A 44 37.30 19.69 3.58
CA LEU A 44 36.58 20.26 2.42
C LEU A 44 37.38 21.23 1.53
N LYS A 45 38.68 20.99 1.34
CA LYS A 45 39.55 21.90 0.55
C LYS A 45 39.51 21.75 -0.98
N ASN A 46 38.76 20.81 -1.57
CA ASN A 46 38.92 20.46 -2.99
C ASN A 46 37.63 20.43 -3.83
N LEU A 47 36.73 21.41 -3.71
CA LEU A 47 35.68 21.64 -4.72
C LEU A 47 36.18 22.67 -5.74
N ASN A 48 36.37 22.24 -6.99
CA ASN A 48 36.79 23.08 -8.10
C ASN A 48 35.56 23.73 -8.76
N THR A 49 35.23 24.96 -8.35
CA THR A 49 34.00 25.71 -8.67
C THR A 49 33.96 26.36 -10.06
N SER A 50 34.75 25.89 -11.03
CA SER A 50 35.04 26.64 -12.25
C SER A 50 34.24 26.25 -13.52
N ALA A 51 33.00 25.74 -13.42
CA ALA A 51 32.28 25.23 -14.60
C ALA A 51 30.82 25.71 -14.82
N LEU A 52 30.30 26.68 -14.06
CA LEU A 52 28.93 27.19 -14.25
C LEU A 52 28.89 28.73 -14.31
N PRO A 53 28.38 29.35 -15.40
CA PRO A 53 28.16 30.79 -15.45
C PRO A 53 26.86 31.13 -14.70
N ILE A 54 26.96 31.24 -13.38
CA ILE A 54 25.82 31.49 -12.46
C ILE A 54 25.11 32.83 -12.78
N GLU A 55 25.86 33.88 -13.12
CA GLU A 55 25.28 35.19 -13.47
C GLU A 55 24.42 35.16 -14.73
N GLN A 56 24.84 34.43 -15.76
CA GLN A 56 24.09 34.33 -17.02
C GLN A 56 22.76 33.62 -16.83
N THR A 57 22.72 32.61 -15.95
CA THR A 57 21.49 31.87 -15.62
C THR A 57 20.52 32.72 -14.81
N LYS A 58 21.03 33.54 -13.88
CA LYS A 58 20.20 34.48 -13.09
C LYS A 58 19.54 35.54 -13.98
N ASN A 59 20.27 36.09 -14.94
CA ASN A 59 19.74 37.09 -15.88
C ASN A 59 18.66 36.51 -16.81
N LEU A 60 18.87 35.29 -17.32
CA LEU A 60 17.89 34.60 -18.15
C LEU A 60 16.61 34.22 -17.38
N PHE A 61 16.74 33.83 -16.11
CA PHE A 61 15.58 33.58 -15.24
C PHE A 61 14.82 34.87 -14.91
N LYS A 62 15.54 35.99 -14.70
CA LYS A 62 14.94 37.31 -14.52
C LYS A 62 14.09 37.73 -15.71
N GLU A 63 14.62 37.63 -16.92
CA GLU A 63 13.87 37.94 -18.13
C GLU A 63 12.63 37.05 -18.29
N LYS A 64 12.74 35.75 -17.98
CA LYS A 64 11.62 34.81 -18.01
C LYS A 64 10.52 35.15 -17.00
N CYS A 65 10.90 35.43 -15.75
CA CYS A 65 9.97 35.90 -14.72
C CYS A 65 9.28 37.20 -15.12
N THR A 66 10.02 38.19 -15.62
CA THR A 66 9.46 39.46 -16.06
C THR A 66 8.50 39.29 -17.24
N ARG A 67 8.79 38.37 -18.17
CA ARG A 67 7.92 38.06 -19.31
C ARG A 67 6.61 37.41 -18.89
N ASN A 68 6.66 36.44 -17.97
CA ASN A 68 5.53 35.57 -17.65
C ASN A 68 4.69 36.04 -16.46
N GLY A 69 5.30 36.74 -15.49
CA GLY A 69 4.68 37.13 -14.22
C GLY A 69 4.71 38.64 -13.93
N GLY A 70 5.31 39.45 -14.80
CA GLY A 70 5.42 40.91 -14.63
C GLY A 70 6.68 41.36 -13.89
N ALA A 71 6.85 42.68 -13.75
CA ALA A 71 8.10 43.30 -13.27
C ALA A 71 8.55 42.80 -11.88
N SER A 72 7.61 42.55 -10.97
CA SER A 72 7.88 42.10 -9.59
C SER A 72 8.01 40.58 -9.43
N ALA A 73 7.75 39.78 -10.47
CA ALA A 73 7.76 38.32 -10.34
C ALA A 73 9.14 37.75 -10.00
N PHE A 74 10.21 38.36 -10.53
CA PHE A 74 11.57 37.95 -10.22
C PHE A 74 11.97 38.29 -8.77
N GLU A 75 11.65 39.50 -8.31
CA GLU A 75 11.92 39.92 -6.94
C GLU A 75 11.13 39.07 -5.93
N ASN A 76 9.87 38.77 -6.24
CA ASN A 76 9.05 37.86 -5.42
C ASN A 76 9.62 36.44 -5.38
N ALA A 77 10.13 35.91 -6.51
CA ALA A 77 10.76 34.60 -6.57
C ALA A 77 12.09 34.55 -5.79
N GLU A 78 12.90 35.61 -5.85
CA GLU A 78 14.15 35.75 -5.08
C GLU A 78 13.85 35.84 -3.58
N GLN A 79 12.82 36.60 -3.19
CA GLN A 79 12.36 36.68 -1.81
C GLN A 79 11.81 35.33 -1.31
N ALA A 80 10.99 34.66 -2.09
CA ALA A 80 10.48 33.33 -1.75
C ALA A 80 11.59 32.28 -1.64
N GLN A 81 12.68 32.41 -2.41
CA GLN A 81 13.86 31.56 -2.25
C GLN A 81 14.53 31.77 -0.88
N VAL A 82 14.66 33.03 -0.44
CA VAL A 82 15.23 33.36 0.88
C VAL A 82 14.33 32.81 2.00
N GLU A 83 13.02 32.99 1.90
CA GLU A 83 12.04 32.47 2.87
C GLU A 83 12.04 30.93 2.91
N MET A 84 12.19 30.28 1.77
CA MET A 84 12.33 28.83 1.68
C MET A 84 13.58 28.34 2.42
N VAL A 85 14.73 28.97 2.21
CA VAL A 85 15.97 28.62 2.90
C VAL A 85 15.83 28.83 4.41
N GLN A 86 15.24 29.95 4.85
CA GLN A 86 14.99 30.23 6.26
C GLN A 86 14.03 29.21 6.88
N CYS A 87 12.98 28.83 6.17
CA CYS A 87 12.09 27.78 6.62
C CYS A 87 12.86 26.46 6.81
N LEU A 88 13.64 26.03 5.82
CA LEU A 88 14.39 24.77 5.91
C LEU A 88 15.37 24.76 7.09
N GLN A 89 16.05 25.88 7.34
CA GLN A 89 16.96 26.06 8.48
C GLN A 89 16.22 26.01 9.83
N SER A 90 14.96 26.46 9.89
CA SER A 90 14.14 26.36 11.11
C SER A 90 13.71 24.91 11.41
N LEU A 91 13.70 24.04 10.40
CA LEU A 91 13.24 22.66 10.50
C LEU A 91 14.37 21.70 10.86
N ILE A 92 15.54 21.88 10.24
CA ILE A 92 16.68 20.99 10.37
C ILE A 92 17.95 21.80 10.66
N ASN A 93 18.47 21.66 11.88
CA ASN A 93 19.82 22.12 12.22
C ASN A 93 20.80 20.98 11.96
N ILE A 94 21.56 21.06 10.87
CA ILE A 94 22.39 19.94 10.41
C ILE A 94 23.51 19.60 11.38
N THR A 95 24.09 20.61 12.04
CA THR A 95 25.15 20.39 13.04
C THR A 95 24.62 19.66 14.27
N GLU A 96 23.39 19.99 14.68
CA GLU A 96 22.70 19.33 15.80
C GLU A 96 22.25 17.92 15.42
N LEU A 97 21.62 17.76 14.25
CA LEU A 97 21.21 16.45 13.72
C LEU A 97 22.40 15.49 13.59
N GLN A 98 23.54 15.96 13.07
CA GLN A 98 24.74 15.14 12.93
C GLN A 98 25.32 14.74 14.29
N ALA A 99 25.30 15.64 15.28
CA ALA A 99 25.73 15.33 16.64
C ALA A 99 24.78 14.34 17.36
N GLU A 100 23.47 14.46 17.14
CA GLU A 100 22.46 13.52 17.65
C GLU A 100 22.62 12.14 17.00
N MET A 101 22.84 12.08 15.68
CA MET A 101 23.08 10.84 14.97
C MET A 101 24.31 10.10 15.49
N GLU A 102 25.46 10.76 15.63
CA GLU A 102 26.69 10.13 16.15
C GLU A 102 26.54 9.65 17.60
N LYS A 103 25.67 10.29 18.39
CA LYS A 103 25.35 9.86 19.75
C LYS A 103 24.52 8.57 19.80
N TYR A 104 23.54 8.40 18.92
CA TYR A 104 22.60 7.26 18.93
C TYR A 104 22.97 6.13 17.96
N LYS A 105 23.89 6.37 17.01
CA LYS A 105 24.48 5.35 16.11
C LYS A 105 24.98 4.09 16.82
N PRO A 106 25.71 4.14 17.97
CA PRO A 106 26.19 2.92 18.63
C PRO A 106 25.14 2.15 19.42
N THR A 107 24.01 2.78 19.80
CA THR A 107 22.93 2.10 20.54
C THR A 107 21.86 1.54 19.61
N GLY A 108 21.83 1.97 18.35
CA GLY A 108 20.85 1.55 17.36
C GLY A 108 19.52 2.31 17.41
N ASP A 109 19.41 3.34 18.26
CA ASP A 109 18.17 4.11 18.48
C ASP A 109 18.10 5.37 17.59
N LEU A 110 18.52 5.25 16.32
CA LEU A 110 18.50 6.37 15.37
C LEU A 110 17.08 6.77 14.96
N ASP A 111 16.12 5.84 15.03
CA ASP A 111 14.68 6.04 14.83
C ASP A 111 14.12 7.15 15.74
N ILE A 112 14.55 7.20 17.00
CA ILE A 112 14.13 8.23 17.97
C ILE A 112 14.52 9.64 17.50
N VAL A 113 15.70 9.78 16.87
CA VAL A 113 16.18 11.05 16.34
C VAL A 113 15.29 11.46 15.16
N PHE A 114 15.13 10.57 14.17
CA PHE A 114 14.39 10.88 12.95
C PHE A 114 12.89 11.09 13.18
N LYS A 115 12.29 10.46 14.19
CA LYS A 115 10.90 10.70 14.61
C LYS A 115 10.62 12.18 14.86
N ASN A 116 11.52 12.87 15.55
CA ASN A 116 11.35 14.28 15.86
C ASN A 116 11.41 15.18 14.63
N TYR A 117 12.24 14.84 13.65
CA TYR A 117 12.35 15.59 12.39
C TYR A 117 11.19 15.27 11.44
N CYS A 118 10.75 14.01 11.40
CA CYS A 118 9.61 13.57 10.58
C CYS A 118 8.27 14.13 11.04
N ASN A 119 8.12 14.45 12.33
CA ASN A 119 6.97 15.20 12.85
C ASN A 119 6.83 16.61 12.25
N LYS A 120 7.91 17.17 11.68
CA LYS A 120 7.91 18.49 11.04
C LYS A 120 7.58 18.44 9.54
N ARG A 121 7.27 17.26 8.97
CA ARG A 121 6.97 17.05 7.54
C ARG A 121 5.91 18.01 6.99
N ASN A 122 4.87 18.32 7.77
CA ASN A 122 3.78 19.20 7.35
C ASN A 122 4.26 20.66 7.17
N ILE A 123 5.22 21.10 8.00
CA ILE A 123 5.80 22.43 7.89
C ILE A 123 6.72 22.49 6.66
N LEU A 124 7.50 21.44 6.42
CA LEU A 124 8.33 21.33 5.22
C LEU A 124 7.48 21.38 3.94
N ARG A 125 6.37 20.64 3.90
CA ARG A 125 5.40 20.67 2.81
C ARG A 125 4.84 22.07 2.57
N ALA A 126 4.49 22.79 3.64
CA ALA A 126 4.01 24.16 3.54
C ALA A 126 5.05 25.11 2.93
N CYS A 127 6.33 24.94 3.27
CA CYS A 127 7.41 25.78 2.74
C CYS A 127 7.68 25.53 1.25
N VAL A 128 7.71 24.26 0.84
CA VAL A 128 7.82 23.90 -0.58
C VAL A 128 6.62 24.40 -1.37
N ASN A 129 5.41 24.28 -0.82
CA ASN A 129 4.20 24.76 -1.48
C ASN A 129 4.21 26.29 -1.64
N ASN A 130 4.58 27.04 -0.60
CA ASN A 130 4.68 28.50 -0.67
C ASN A 130 5.68 28.95 -1.75
N PHE A 131 6.88 28.36 -1.75
CA PHE A 131 7.90 28.65 -2.75
C PHE A 131 7.45 28.32 -4.18
N THR A 132 6.89 27.12 -4.39
CA THR A 132 6.44 26.70 -5.73
C THR A 132 5.25 27.51 -6.24
N ASN A 133 4.36 27.98 -5.36
CA ASN A 133 3.29 28.92 -5.72
C ASN A 133 3.84 30.25 -6.21
N THR A 134 4.86 30.81 -5.55
CA THR A 134 5.45 32.08 -5.99
C THR A 134 6.21 31.93 -7.31
N VAL A 135 6.97 30.84 -7.47
CA VAL A 135 7.75 30.56 -8.69
C VAL A 135 6.87 30.24 -9.88
N GLU A 136 5.65 29.73 -9.69
CA GLU A 136 4.69 29.41 -10.76
C GLU A 136 4.43 30.61 -11.70
N HIS A 137 4.44 31.83 -11.16
CA HIS A 137 4.25 33.04 -11.95
C HIS A 137 5.38 33.29 -12.96
N CYS A 138 6.57 32.73 -12.74
CA CYS A 138 7.69 32.78 -13.68
C CYS A 138 7.65 31.70 -14.76
N LEU A 139 6.81 30.68 -14.61
CA LEU A 139 6.80 29.48 -15.46
C LEU A 139 5.88 29.65 -16.67
N ASP A 140 6.25 29.01 -17.79
CA ASP A 140 5.43 28.91 -19.00
C ASP A 140 4.26 27.92 -18.78
N GLU A 141 3.19 27.99 -19.58
CA GLU A 141 1.98 27.16 -19.38
C GLU A 141 2.25 25.65 -19.27
N LYS A 142 3.12 25.10 -20.12
CA LYS A 142 3.52 23.69 -20.10
C LYS A 142 4.33 23.29 -18.86
N GLU A 143 4.95 24.25 -18.20
CA GLU A 143 5.74 24.03 -16.98
C GLU A 143 4.85 24.11 -15.73
N ARG A 144 3.81 24.96 -15.75
CA ARG A 144 2.82 25.04 -14.67
C ARG A 144 2.10 23.70 -14.46
N GLU A 145 1.86 22.95 -15.54
CA GLU A 145 1.31 21.58 -15.49
C GLU A 145 2.19 20.62 -14.67
N ASN A 146 3.51 20.85 -14.62
CA ASN A 146 4.48 19.99 -13.92
C ASN A 146 4.72 20.42 -12.47
N LYS A 147 4.10 21.50 -11.99
CA LYS A 147 4.10 21.90 -10.57
C LYS A 147 3.59 20.78 -9.67
N LYS A 148 2.50 20.11 -10.08
CA LYS A 148 1.93 18.97 -9.35
C LYS A 148 2.92 17.82 -9.23
N ILE A 149 3.74 17.58 -10.25
CA ILE A 149 4.77 16.54 -10.22
C ILE A 149 5.85 16.88 -9.19
N VAL A 150 6.26 18.15 -9.08
CA VAL A 150 7.26 18.58 -8.08
C VAL A 150 6.73 18.42 -6.66
N LEU A 151 5.47 18.75 -6.42
CA LEU A 151 4.81 18.55 -5.12
C LEU A 151 4.67 17.04 -4.82
N ASN A 152 4.22 16.24 -5.79
CA ASN A 152 4.12 14.79 -5.64
C ASN A 152 5.48 14.15 -5.35
N ILE A 153 6.56 14.55 -6.04
CA ILE A 153 7.93 14.07 -5.75
C ILE A 153 8.34 14.47 -4.33
N THR A 154 7.99 15.68 -3.89
CA THR A 154 8.32 16.15 -2.54
C THR A 154 7.59 15.31 -1.48
N ASP A 155 6.29 15.09 -1.64
CA ASP A 155 5.48 14.27 -0.74
C ASP A 155 5.96 12.82 -0.73
N SER A 156 6.28 12.28 -1.90
CA SER A 156 6.86 10.94 -2.10
C SER A 156 8.18 10.74 -1.36
N LEU A 157 9.10 11.69 -1.47
CA LEU A 157 10.40 11.62 -0.81
C LEU A 157 10.24 11.77 0.70
N LEU A 158 9.32 12.61 1.16
CA LEU A 158 8.99 12.74 2.58
C LEU A 158 8.38 11.47 3.13
N GLU A 159 7.44 10.86 2.42
CA GLU A 159 6.83 9.59 2.79
C GLU A 159 7.84 8.45 2.81
N PHE A 160 8.75 8.41 1.84
CA PHE A 160 9.82 7.42 1.79
C PHE A 160 10.82 7.58 2.94
N ILE A 161 11.30 8.80 3.20
CA ILE A 161 12.31 9.07 4.24
C ILE A 161 11.71 8.94 5.64
N CYS A 162 10.48 9.41 5.83
CA CYS A 162 9.74 9.33 7.09
C CYS A 162 8.89 8.08 7.23
N TYR A 163 9.12 7.07 6.39
CA TYR A 163 8.53 5.75 6.54
C TYR A 163 8.86 5.22 7.93
N LYS A 164 7.82 4.86 8.71
CA LYS A 164 7.92 4.51 10.13
C LYS A 164 8.76 5.49 10.94
N GLU A 165 8.41 6.78 10.84
CA GLU A 165 9.08 7.84 11.61
C GLU A 165 10.60 7.97 11.34
N GLY A 166 11.12 7.37 10.25
CA GLY A 166 12.53 7.47 9.88
C GLY A 166 13.31 6.15 9.85
N ASP A 167 12.64 5.00 9.95
CA ASP A 167 13.32 3.68 9.93
C ASP A 167 14.18 3.45 8.68
N ARG A 168 13.72 3.87 7.50
CA ARG A 168 14.49 3.68 6.25
C ARG A 168 15.78 4.49 6.24
N ILE A 169 15.74 5.73 6.75
CA ILE A 169 16.94 6.56 6.84
C ILE A 169 17.85 6.07 7.99
N ALA A 170 17.28 5.60 9.10
CA ALA A 170 18.04 4.96 10.18
C ALA A 170 18.74 3.66 9.71
N LEU A 171 18.05 2.84 8.92
CA LEU A 171 18.61 1.64 8.29
C LEU A 171 19.72 2.00 7.28
N PHE A 172 19.49 3.02 6.46
CA PHE A 172 20.51 3.54 5.53
C PHE A 172 21.79 3.98 6.26
N ILE A 173 21.65 4.70 7.37
CA ILE A 173 22.79 5.19 8.16
C ILE A 173 23.49 4.07 8.91
N SER A 174 22.74 3.17 9.55
CA SER A 174 23.31 2.04 10.29
C SER A 174 24.04 1.04 9.38
N ALA A 175 23.63 0.92 8.11
CA ALA A 175 24.32 0.16 7.08
C ALA A 175 25.55 0.89 6.47
N GLY A 176 25.96 2.04 7.01
CA GLY A 176 27.10 2.80 6.51
C GLY A 176 26.84 3.52 5.17
N GLY A 177 25.58 3.86 4.89
CA GLY A 177 25.17 4.56 3.69
C GLY A 177 25.90 5.88 3.44
N PRO A 178 26.00 6.80 4.41
CA PRO A 178 26.74 8.06 4.25
C PRO A 178 28.21 7.86 3.85
N GLU A 179 28.90 6.92 4.48
CA GLU A 179 30.31 6.59 4.22
C GLU A 179 30.47 5.95 2.83
N CYS A 180 29.53 5.06 2.46
CA CYS A 180 29.44 4.48 1.12
C CYS A 180 29.29 5.57 0.05
N PHE A 181 28.34 6.49 0.22
CA PHE A 181 28.11 7.61 -0.70
C PHE A 181 29.31 8.54 -0.81
N GLN A 182 29.94 8.86 0.32
CA GLN A 182 31.15 9.69 0.35
C GLN A 182 32.30 9.01 -0.40
N SER A 183 32.51 7.70 -0.20
CA SER A 183 33.55 6.93 -0.89
C SER A 183 33.30 6.82 -2.41
N LYS A 184 32.04 6.86 -2.84
CA LYS A 184 31.61 6.74 -4.25
C LYS A 184 31.27 8.07 -4.91
N GLN A 185 31.47 9.20 -4.23
CA GLN A 185 31.04 10.53 -4.67
C GLN A 185 31.53 10.86 -6.10
N GLY A 186 32.81 10.61 -6.41
CA GLY A 186 33.35 10.86 -7.75
C GLY A 186 32.75 9.96 -8.84
N ALA A 187 32.40 8.71 -8.52
CA ALA A 187 31.77 7.78 -9.45
C ALA A 187 30.30 8.16 -9.70
N ILE A 188 29.57 8.54 -8.65
CA ILE A 188 28.20 9.05 -8.73
C ILE A 188 28.16 10.36 -9.52
N GLN A 189 29.14 11.25 -9.32
CA GLN A 189 29.28 12.47 -10.10
C GLN A 189 29.53 12.17 -11.59
N ASN A 190 30.32 11.15 -11.90
CA ASN A 190 30.52 10.71 -13.28
C ASN A 190 29.23 10.12 -13.88
N CYS A 191 28.43 9.36 -13.13
CA CYS A 191 27.10 8.94 -13.56
C CYS A 191 26.23 10.15 -13.92
N ALA A 192 26.18 11.17 -13.07
CA ALA A 192 25.41 12.38 -13.33
C ALA A 192 25.94 13.17 -14.54
N ASN A 193 27.26 13.30 -14.68
CA ASN A 193 27.90 14.01 -15.80
C ASN A 193 27.70 13.27 -17.13
N ASN A 194 27.76 11.94 -17.14
CA ASN A 194 27.55 11.13 -18.34
C ASN A 194 26.08 11.15 -18.78
N THR A 195 25.15 11.09 -17.82
CA THR A 195 23.71 11.15 -18.09
C THR A 195 23.27 12.56 -18.52
N TYR A 196 23.78 13.60 -17.86
CA TYR A 196 23.26 14.97 -18.04
C TYR A 196 24.22 15.96 -18.71
N GLY A 197 25.46 15.58 -19.02
CA GLY A 197 26.47 16.46 -19.63
C GLY A 197 26.06 17.00 -21.01
N GLY A 198 25.18 16.29 -21.72
CA GLY A 198 24.57 16.74 -22.98
C GLY A 198 23.56 17.88 -22.85
N TYR A 199 23.19 18.28 -21.62
CA TYR A 199 22.24 19.37 -21.34
C TYR A 199 22.90 20.68 -20.89
N ILE A 200 24.24 20.70 -20.83
CA ILE A 200 25.01 21.91 -20.53
C ILE A 200 25.10 22.74 -21.81
N PRO A 201 24.65 24.01 -21.82
CA PRO A 201 24.82 24.88 -22.98
C PRO A 201 26.31 24.98 -23.32
N LYS A 202 26.70 24.56 -24.52
CA LYS A 202 28.06 24.80 -25.01
C LYS A 202 28.16 26.28 -25.36
N THR A 203 29.03 27.01 -24.68
CA THR A 203 29.39 28.37 -25.09
C THR A 203 30.12 28.30 -26.43
N ASP A 204 29.44 28.68 -27.51
CA ASP A 204 30.08 28.87 -28.82
C ASP A 204 30.66 30.29 -28.87
N PRO A 205 31.99 30.49 -29.04
CA PRO A 205 32.62 31.81 -28.95
C PRO A 205 32.20 32.81 -30.04
N SER A 206 31.44 32.38 -31.05
CA SER A 206 31.12 33.19 -32.24
C SER A 206 29.69 33.72 -32.33
N ASN A 207 28.79 33.43 -31.38
CA ASN A 207 27.41 33.93 -31.43
C ASN A 207 26.96 34.55 -30.09
N ASN A 208 26.91 35.88 -30.05
CA ASN A 208 26.49 36.67 -28.90
C ASN A 208 24.96 36.68 -28.64
N PHE A 209 24.21 35.72 -29.17
CA PHE A 209 22.78 35.58 -28.91
C PHE A 209 22.44 34.14 -28.55
N ILE A 210 22.32 33.90 -27.24
CA ILE A 210 21.77 32.67 -26.68
C ILE A 210 20.25 32.87 -26.60
N GLY A 211 19.50 32.24 -27.51
CA GLY A 211 18.04 32.34 -27.55
C GLY A 211 17.36 31.69 -26.34
N PHE A 212 16.13 32.15 -26.01
CA PHE A 212 15.30 31.66 -24.90
C PHE A 212 15.08 30.13 -24.90
N ASP A 213 15.25 29.45 -26.04
CA ASP A 213 15.17 27.99 -26.19
C ASP A 213 16.29 27.19 -25.49
N SER A 214 17.31 27.89 -24.98
CA SER A 214 18.45 27.30 -24.25
C SER A 214 18.22 27.19 -22.74
N LEU A 215 17.17 27.83 -22.21
CA LEU A 215 16.74 27.66 -20.83
C LEU A 215 16.10 26.27 -20.67
N PRO A 216 16.50 25.48 -19.65
CA PRO A 216 15.93 24.16 -19.44
C PRO A 216 14.43 24.26 -19.12
N SER A 217 13.60 23.71 -20.01
CA SER A 217 12.15 23.61 -19.77
C SER A 217 11.85 22.59 -18.67
N LEU A 218 10.91 22.93 -17.79
CA LEU A 218 10.42 22.03 -16.75
C LEU A 218 9.42 21.02 -17.33
N THR A 219 9.90 20.01 -18.09
CA THR A 219 9.06 19.01 -18.80
C THR A 219 9.61 17.58 -18.68
N PHE A 220 8.73 16.59 -18.47
CA PHE A 220 9.06 15.15 -18.38
C PHE A 220 8.70 14.42 -19.68
N GLY A 221 9.63 14.37 -20.63
CA GLY A 221 9.47 13.64 -21.89
C GLY A 221 10.18 12.28 -21.89
N THR A 222 10.12 11.61 -23.04
CA THR A 222 10.71 10.28 -23.27
C THR A 222 12.22 10.24 -23.03
N LYS A 223 12.93 11.32 -23.39
CA LYS A 223 14.38 11.41 -23.22
C LYS A 223 14.73 11.55 -21.73
N GLU A 224 14.04 12.44 -21.03
CA GLU A 224 14.24 12.72 -19.61
C GLU A 224 13.96 11.49 -18.75
N CYS A 225 12.92 10.73 -19.08
CA CYS A 225 12.60 9.48 -18.40
C CYS A 225 13.63 8.37 -18.64
N ARG A 226 14.20 8.25 -19.84
CA ARG A 226 15.30 7.32 -20.12
C ARG A 226 16.58 7.73 -19.38
N ASP A 227 16.84 9.02 -19.25
CA ASP A 227 17.97 9.54 -18.51
C ASP A 227 17.85 9.24 -17.01
N ILE A 228 16.65 9.32 -16.43
CA ILE A 228 16.39 8.89 -15.03
C ILE A 228 16.72 7.41 -14.86
N THR A 229 16.25 6.54 -15.76
CA THR A 229 16.53 5.09 -15.69
C THR A 229 18.03 4.80 -15.86
N SER A 230 18.71 5.55 -16.73
CA SER A 230 20.15 5.39 -16.97
C SER A 230 20.96 5.85 -15.75
N LEU A 231 20.55 6.94 -15.11
CA LEU A 231 21.15 7.42 -13.85
C LEU A 231 20.93 6.41 -12.73
N GLN A 232 19.70 5.91 -12.57
CA GLN A 232 19.35 4.88 -11.59
C GLN A 232 20.28 3.67 -11.71
N ALA A 233 20.36 3.08 -12.92
CA ALA A 233 21.19 1.91 -13.16
C ALA A 233 22.68 2.17 -12.86
N CYS A 234 23.20 3.35 -13.23
CA CYS A 234 24.59 3.71 -12.97
C CYS A 234 24.87 3.90 -11.47
N VAL A 235 24.01 4.65 -10.77
CA VAL A 235 24.19 4.95 -9.34
C VAL A 235 24.04 3.70 -8.49
N VAL A 236 23.03 2.87 -8.75
CA VAL A 236 22.81 1.61 -8.01
C VAL A 236 24.00 0.67 -8.21
N ALA A 237 24.49 0.50 -9.44
CA ALA A 237 25.66 -0.35 -9.72
C ALA A 237 26.95 0.13 -9.03
N GLU A 238 27.12 1.43 -8.78
CA GLU A 238 28.26 1.94 -8.02
C GLU A 238 28.10 1.76 -6.51
N LEU A 239 26.87 1.84 -6.00
CA LEU A 239 26.55 1.64 -4.58
C LEU A 239 26.54 0.16 -4.18
N GLU A 240 26.23 -0.75 -5.10
CA GLU A 240 26.35 -2.21 -4.88
C GLU A 240 27.79 -2.65 -4.59
N LYS A 241 28.78 -1.82 -4.95
CA LYS A 241 30.20 -2.06 -4.66
C LYS A 241 30.59 -1.68 -3.22
N CYS A 242 29.65 -1.24 -2.40
CA CYS A 242 29.87 -0.98 -0.98
C CYS A 242 29.78 -2.29 -0.16
N PRO A 243 30.37 -2.33 1.05
CA PRO A 243 30.38 -3.54 1.87
C PRO A 243 28.99 -4.08 2.25
N ASP A 244 28.01 -3.18 2.36
CA ASP A 244 26.61 -3.49 2.62
C ASP A 244 25.78 -3.11 1.38
N PRO A 245 24.90 -3.99 0.86
CA PRO A 245 24.05 -3.69 -0.30
C PRO A 245 22.84 -2.80 0.04
N THR A 246 22.54 -2.60 1.33
CA THR A 246 21.38 -1.84 1.81
C THR A 246 21.31 -0.40 1.26
N PRO A 247 22.40 0.38 1.20
CA PRO A 247 22.40 1.71 0.58
C PRO A 247 22.01 1.68 -0.91
N ALA A 248 22.40 0.64 -1.66
CA ALA A 248 22.05 0.48 -3.06
C ALA A 248 20.55 0.15 -3.23
N ASN A 249 20.03 -0.78 -2.41
CA ASN A 249 18.60 -1.16 -2.42
C ASN A 249 17.68 0.00 -2.05
N ILE A 250 18.07 0.80 -1.04
CA ILE A 250 17.33 1.99 -0.64
C ILE A 250 17.35 3.03 -1.76
N MET A 251 18.50 3.25 -2.39
CA MET A 251 18.62 4.19 -3.51
C MET A 251 17.81 3.76 -4.73
N ASP A 252 17.81 2.46 -5.06
CA ASP A 252 16.98 1.90 -6.12
C ASP A 252 15.49 2.11 -5.84
N SER A 253 15.07 1.89 -4.59
CA SER A 253 13.70 2.13 -4.14
C SER A 253 13.28 3.59 -4.29
N ILE A 254 14.17 4.55 -3.98
CA ILE A 254 13.93 5.99 -4.21
C ILE A 254 13.73 6.28 -5.69
N PHE A 255 14.60 5.77 -6.57
CA PHE A 255 14.46 5.99 -8.02
C PHE A 255 13.17 5.38 -8.58
N ASN A 256 12.78 4.19 -8.12
CA ASN A 256 11.52 3.57 -8.50
C ASN A 256 10.32 4.39 -8.03
N PHE A 257 10.37 4.95 -6.83
CA PHE A 257 9.32 5.84 -6.32
C PHE A 257 9.20 7.10 -7.18
N VAL A 258 10.32 7.77 -7.47
CA VAL A 258 10.37 8.96 -8.34
C VAL A 258 9.80 8.65 -9.74
N ARG A 259 10.04 7.44 -10.27
CA ARG A 259 9.50 7.02 -11.57
C ARG A 259 7.98 6.79 -11.55
N ARG A 260 7.43 6.26 -10.45
CA ARG A 260 5.97 6.04 -10.27
C ARG A 260 5.20 7.33 -10.17
N VAL A 261 5.77 8.34 -9.50
CA VAL A 261 5.10 9.64 -9.30
C VAL A 261 5.39 10.65 -10.40
N THR A 262 6.11 10.23 -11.44
CA THR A 262 6.31 10.99 -12.68
C THR A 262 5.62 10.29 -13.85
N PRO A 263 5.35 10.98 -14.98
CA PRO A 263 4.80 10.35 -16.18
C PRO A 263 5.70 9.28 -16.80
N CYS A 264 6.89 9.04 -16.25
CA CYS A 264 7.91 8.19 -16.82
C CYS A 264 7.54 6.71 -16.88
N GLU A 265 6.79 6.19 -15.92
CA GLU A 265 6.31 4.81 -15.96
C GLU A 265 5.40 4.57 -17.18
N ASN A 266 4.40 5.43 -17.39
CA ASN A 266 3.47 5.35 -18.53
C ASN A 266 4.16 5.60 -19.88
N ILE A 267 5.10 6.54 -19.94
CA ILE A 267 5.84 6.88 -21.16
C ILE A 267 6.80 5.76 -21.59
N LEU A 268 7.45 5.06 -20.64
CA LEU A 268 8.34 3.95 -20.96
C LEU A 268 7.56 2.66 -21.28
N ASN A 269 6.42 2.43 -20.63
CA ASN A 269 5.55 1.27 -20.88
C ASN A 269 4.88 1.33 -22.26
N SER A 270 4.41 2.51 -22.68
CA SER A 270 3.80 2.71 -24.02
C SER A 270 4.79 2.47 -25.18
N GLN A 271 6.08 2.74 -25.00
CA GLN A 271 7.11 2.43 -26.01
C GLN A 271 7.49 0.95 -26.06
N SER A 272 7.47 0.26 -24.92
CA SER A 272 7.70 -1.19 -24.85
C SER A 272 6.58 -1.97 -25.55
N ALA A 273 5.36 -1.45 -25.53
CA ALA A 273 4.23 -1.96 -26.32
C ALA A 273 4.37 -1.66 -27.83
N ALA A 274 4.83 -0.45 -28.21
CA ALA A 274 5.04 -0.08 -29.61
C ALA A 274 6.23 -0.80 -30.29
N ALA A 275 7.24 -1.23 -29.52
CA ALA A 275 8.35 -2.04 -30.02
C ALA A 275 7.96 -3.50 -30.30
N ARG A 276 6.89 -4.01 -29.66
CA ARG A 276 6.39 -5.39 -29.87
C ARG A 276 5.48 -5.53 -31.10
N THR A 277 4.89 -4.44 -31.60
CA THR A 277 3.96 -4.46 -32.75
C THR A 277 4.65 -4.43 -34.13
N THR A 278 5.98 -4.36 -34.19
CA THR A 278 6.74 -4.36 -35.47
C THR A 278 7.51 -5.65 -35.76
N GLY A 279 7.34 -6.71 -34.95
CA GLY A 279 8.05 -7.97 -35.15
C GLY A 279 7.19 -9.21 -34.89
N SER A 280 6.36 -9.59 -35.86
CA SER A 280 6.14 -10.99 -36.29
C SER A 280 4.84 -11.10 -37.10
N ALA A 281 4.98 -11.16 -38.43
CA ALA A 281 3.99 -11.74 -39.31
C ALA A 281 4.65 -12.95 -39.99
N SER A 282 4.28 -14.17 -39.59
CA SER A 282 4.30 -15.33 -40.49
C SER A 282 3.41 -16.46 -40.00
N ASN A 283 2.39 -16.75 -40.83
CA ASN A 283 1.74 -18.02 -41.15
C ASN A 283 1.80 -19.21 -40.15
N ALA A 284 0.63 -19.72 -39.75
CA ALA A 284 0.14 -21.02 -40.26
C ALA A 284 -1.29 -21.36 -39.80
N SER A 285 -2.18 -21.40 -40.78
CA SER A 285 -3.27 -22.36 -41.04
C SER A 285 -3.89 -23.23 -39.92
N ARG A 286 -5.21 -23.06 -39.85
CA ARG A 286 -6.27 -23.96 -39.36
C ARG A 286 -6.13 -25.42 -39.82
N LEU A 287 -6.57 -26.35 -38.97
CA LEU A 287 -7.26 -27.57 -39.42
C LEU A 287 -8.25 -28.03 -38.35
N ALA A 288 -9.50 -28.15 -38.77
CA ALA A 288 -10.61 -28.73 -38.04
C ALA A 288 -10.59 -30.26 -38.16
N GLY A 289 -11.06 -30.95 -37.12
CA GLY A 289 -11.30 -32.39 -37.14
C GLY A 289 -12.40 -32.73 -36.14
N ALA A 290 -13.52 -33.22 -36.66
CA ALA A 290 -14.74 -33.52 -35.93
C ALA A 290 -14.85 -35.02 -35.60
N LEU A 291 -15.79 -35.32 -34.68
CA LEU A 291 -16.68 -36.48 -34.59
C LEU A 291 -16.40 -37.64 -33.61
N SER A 292 -17.56 -38.09 -33.07
CA SER A 292 -17.96 -39.42 -32.58
C SER A 292 -17.85 -39.69 -31.07
N THR A 293 -18.92 -39.58 -30.28
CA THR A 293 -20.16 -40.40 -30.10
C THR A 293 -20.01 -41.69 -29.27
N LEU A 294 -20.73 -41.68 -28.14
CA LEU A 294 -21.52 -42.76 -27.49
C LEU A 294 -20.80 -43.97 -26.86
N ALA A 295 -20.97 -44.11 -25.53
CA ALA A 295 -21.60 -45.29 -24.94
C ALA A 295 -22.01 -45.06 -23.46
N ILE A 296 -23.24 -45.49 -23.16
CA ILE A 296 -23.94 -45.48 -21.88
C ILE A 296 -23.86 -46.89 -21.30
N ILE A 297 -23.51 -47.08 -20.00
CA ILE A 297 -24.12 -48.11 -19.13
C ILE A 297 -24.15 -47.60 -17.67
N PRO A 298 -25.29 -47.71 -16.95
CA PRO A 298 -25.43 -47.31 -15.55
C PRO A 298 -25.17 -48.48 -14.59
N PHE A 299 -24.56 -48.21 -13.43
CA PHE A 299 -24.66 -49.11 -12.27
C PHE A 299 -25.32 -48.40 -11.09
N ILE A 300 -26.44 -49.00 -10.69
CA ILE A 300 -27.27 -48.70 -9.53
C ILE A 300 -26.65 -49.42 -8.34
N VAL A 301 -26.25 -48.71 -7.28
CA VAL A 301 -26.18 -49.27 -5.93
C VAL A 301 -26.76 -48.26 -4.93
N ALA A 302 -27.59 -48.81 -4.06
CA ALA A 302 -28.50 -48.17 -3.14
C ALA A 302 -27.84 -47.37 -2.00
N SER A 303 -28.45 -46.21 -1.75
CA SER A 303 -28.86 -45.65 -0.46
C SER A 303 -28.36 -46.31 0.83
N GLY A 304 -27.52 -45.59 1.57
CA GLY A 304 -27.30 -45.74 3.01
C GLY A 304 -27.51 -44.39 3.72
N LYS A 305 -28.45 -44.35 4.66
CA LYS A 305 -28.87 -43.17 5.44
C LYS A 305 -27.87 -42.84 6.58
N ARG A 306 -27.63 -41.53 6.75
CA ARG A 306 -27.58 -40.78 8.03
C ARG A 306 -26.39 -40.98 8.98
N ALA A 307 -25.66 -39.89 9.25
CA ALA A 307 -25.33 -39.41 10.60
C ALA A 307 -24.75 -37.99 10.52
N GLU A 308 -25.50 -37.02 11.07
CA GLU A 308 -25.01 -35.69 11.43
C GLU A 308 -23.84 -35.82 12.42
N CYS A 309 -22.76 -35.10 12.16
CA CYS A 309 -21.77 -34.77 13.17
C CYS A 309 -21.58 -33.25 13.10
N THR A 310 -22.18 -32.58 14.08
CA THR A 310 -21.99 -31.16 14.37
C THR A 310 -20.58 -30.98 14.92
N SER A 311 -19.68 -30.35 14.16
CA SER A 311 -18.43 -29.82 14.72
C SER A 311 -18.51 -28.29 14.70
N ASP A 312 -18.41 -27.72 15.89
CA ASP A 312 -18.46 -26.30 16.20
C ASP A 312 -17.39 -25.51 15.42
N GLU A 313 -17.79 -24.85 14.34
CA GLU A 313 -16.97 -23.95 13.52
C GLU A 313 -17.36 -22.48 13.79
N ASP A 314 -17.41 -22.08 15.07
CA ASP A 314 -17.78 -20.72 15.48
C ASP A 314 -16.72 -20.07 16.40
N SER A 315 -15.45 -20.10 15.98
CA SER A 315 -14.45 -19.15 16.48
C SER A 315 -14.32 -17.98 15.50
N VAL A 316 -15.32 -17.09 15.53
CA VAL A 316 -15.19 -15.74 14.97
C VAL A 316 -13.91 -15.14 15.53
N ASN A 317 -12.97 -14.87 14.63
CA ASN A 317 -11.60 -14.46 14.89
C ASN A 317 -11.53 -12.99 15.36
N ASN A 318 -12.24 -12.67 16.43
CA ASN A 318 -12.25 -11.36 17.05
C ASN A 318 -12.13 -11.44 18.58
N ASP A 319 -11.52 -12.51 19.09
CA ASP A 319 -11.24 -12.61 20.51
C ASP A 319 -10.00 -11.81 20.86
N ALA A 320 -10.28 -10.58 21.32
CA ALA A 320 -9.38 -9.69 22.05
C ALA A 320 -8.29 -8.99 21.23
N CYS A 321 -8.58 -7.71 20.90
CA CYS A 321 -7.67 -6.62 21.27
C CYS A 321 -7.34 -6.74 22.77
N SER A 322 -6.46 -7.67 23.13
CA SER A 322 -5.48 -7.38 24.17
C SER A 322 -4.48 -6.45 23.51
N GLU A 323 -4.17 -5.33 24.16
CA GLU A 323 -2.92 -4.65 23.88
C GLU A 323 -1.80 -5.68 24.01
N THR A 324 -1.31 -6.17 22.88
CA THR A 324 -0.05 -6.90 22.83
C THR A 324 1.01 -5.85 23.10
N SER A 325 1.40 -5.71 24.38
CA SER A 325 2.73 -5.18 24.65
C SER A 325 3.69 -6.05 23.83
N GLY A 326 4.33 -5.49 22.80
CA GLY A 326 5.16 -6.18 21.80
C GLY A 326 6.40 -6.92 22.33
N GLN A 327 6.41 -7.29 23.61
CA GLN A 327 7.51 -7.96 24.30
C GLN A 327 7.20 -9.40 24.76
N SER A 328 6.03 -10.00 24.51
CA SER A 328 5.73 -11.35 25.04
C SER A 328 5.71 -12.52 24.06
N ASP A 329 5.68 -12.30 22.74
CA ASP A 329 5.33 -13.39 21.83
C ASP A 329 6.56 -13.96 21.11
N ASN A 330 7.45 -14.56 21.91
CA ASN A 330 8.44 -15.54 21.43
C ASN A 330 7.93 -16.97 21.65
N ARG A 331 6.66 -17.23 21.28
CA ARG A 331 6.18 -18.60 21.14
C ARG A 331 6.47 -19.04 19.71
N SER A 332 7.69 -19.54 19.50
CA SER A 332 8.06 -20.24 18.27
C SER A 332 7.12 -21.43 18.08
N MET A 333 6.33 -21.44 17.01
CA MET A 333 5.87 -22.68 16.41
C MET A 333 7.13 -23.51 16.11
N LEU A 334 7.22 -24.70 16.69
CA LEU A 334 8.31 -25.63 16.43
C LEU A 334 8.05 -26.25 15.06
N GLU A 335 8.91 -25.95 14.09
CA GLU A 335 9.22 -26.91 13.03
C GLU A 335 10.32 -27.83 13.59
N ASP A 336 9.93 -29.03 13.97
CA ASP A 336 10.87 -30.14 14.17
C ASP A 336 11.40 -30.55 12.78
N ALA A 337 12.42 -29.83 12.31
CA ALA A 337 13.20 -30.26 11.16
C ALA A 337 14.12 -31.42 11.58
N ASN A 338 13.76 -32.66 11.17
CA ASN A 338 14.68 -33.78 11.05
C ASN A 338 14.23 -34.74 9.91
N ASP A 339 15.13 -35.00 8.95
CA ASP A 339 15.20 -36.15 8.02
C ASP A 339 14.07 -36.47 6.99
N ASN A 340 13.38 -35.47 6.41
CA ASN A 340 12.15 -35.71 5.62
C ASN A 340 12.13 -35.28 4.14
N GLU A 341 13.26 -35.04 3.44
CA GLU A 341 13.20 -34.65 2.00
C GLU A 341 12.47 -35.67 1.10
N VAL A 342 12.49 -36.97 1.45
CA VAL A 342 11.78 -38.03 0.73
C VAL A 342 10.29 -38.08 1.08
N ASP A 343 9.90 -37.60 2.28
CA ASP A 343 8.51 -37.56 2.76
C ASP A 343 7.76 -36.32 2.23
N GLU A 344 8.45 -35.18 2.04
CA GLU A 344 7.84 -33.96 1.49
C GLU A 344 7.37 -34.12 0.04
N LEU A 345 8.16 -34.78 -0.82
CA LEU A 345 7.77 -35.05 -2.21
C LEU A 345 6.57 -36.01 -2.30
N ALA A 346 6.57 -37.08 -1.48
CA ALA A 346 5.46 -38.02 -1.44
C ALA A 346 4.16 -37.38 -0.90
N GLN A 347 4.27 -36.48 0.08
CA GLN A 347 3.14 -35.71 0.59
C GLN A 347 2.60 -34.72 -0.44
N GLN A 348 3.48 -34.09 -1.23
CA GLN A 348 3.10 -33.20 -2.32
C GLN A 348 2.38 -33.96 -3.45
N GLU A 349 2.90 -35.12 -3.87
CA GLU A 349 2.26 -35.96 -4.89
C GLU A 349 0.88 -36.47 -4.43
N ALA A 350 0.76 -36.93 -3.18
CA ALA A 350 -0.51 -37.39 -2.63
C ALA A 350 -1.56 -36.26 -2.53
N PHE A 351 -1.11 -35.02 -2.30
CA PHE A 351 -1.97 -33.85 -2.29
C PHE A 351 -2.46 -33.50 -3.70
N GLU A 352 -1.56 -33.51 -4.68
CA GLU A 352 -1.92 -33.27 -6.08
C GLU A 352 -2.87 -34.33 -6.61
N GLU A 353 -2.71 -35.60 -6.23
CA GLU A 353 -3.63 -36.68 -6.59
C GLU A 353 -5.04 -36.40 -6.04
N LYS A 354 -5.16 -36.06 -4.75
CA LYS A 354 -6.45 -35.67 -4.15
C LYS A 354 -7.07 -34.46 -4.83
N LEU A 355 -6.26 -33.50 -5.25
CA LEU A 355 -6.73 -32.33 -5.98
C LEU A 355 -7.23 -32.70 -7.38
N LYS A 356 -6.53 -33.59 -8.10
CA LYS A 356 -6.99 -34.12 -9.41
C LYS A 356 -8.33 -34.84 -9.26
N GLU A 357 -8.46 -35.72 -8.27
CA GLU A 357 -9.72 -36.43 -7.98
C GLU A 357 -10.88 -35.46 -7.69
N ALA A 358 -10.61 -34.40 -6.91
CA ALA A 358 -11.61 -33.38 -6.60
C ALA A 358 -12.01 -32.59 -7.86
N ILE A 359 -11.05 -32.23 -8.72
CA ILE A 359 -11.32 -31.53 -10.00
C ILE A 359 -12.17 -32.40 -10.93
N ASP A 360 -11.85 -33.69 -11.07
CA ASP A 360 -12.63 -34.64 -11.87
C ASP A 360 -14.07 -34.77 -11.31
N GLY A 361 -14.19 -34.73 -9.99
CA GLY A 361 -15.45 -34.75 -9.26
C GLY A 361 -16.36 -33.52 -9.47
N LEU A 362 -15.85 -32.40 -10.00
CA LEU A 362 -16.67 -31.20 -10.26
C LEU A 362 -17.75 -31.42 -11.32
N THR A 363 -17.63 -32.46 -12.15
CA THR A 363 -18.61 -32.78 -13.21
C THR A 363 -19.62 -33.87 -12.81
N GLN A 364 -19.62 -34.27 -11.53
CA GLN A 364 -20.54 -35.29 -11.03
C GLN A 364 -22.02 -34.90 -11.27
N LYS A 365 -22.86 -35.92 -11.54
CA LYS A 365 -24.32 -35.72 -11.70
C LYS A 365 -24.99 -35.20 -10.42
N SER A 366 -24.50 -35.64 -9.26
CA SER A 366 -25.02 -35.24 -7.96
C SER A 366 -24.56 -33.83 -7.58
N ALA A 367 -25.49 -32.91 -7.32
CA ALA A 367 -25.18 -31.56 -6.84
C ALA A 367 -24.40 -31.58 -5.52
N LYS A 368 -24.82 -32.43 -4.57
CA LYS A 368 -24.12 -32.61 -3.30
C LYS A 368 -22.69 -33.12 -3.51
N GLY A 369 -22.50 -34.03 -4.48
CA GLY A 369 -21.18 -34.54 -4.85
C GLY A 369 -20.25 -33.44 -5.38
N ARG A 370 -20.77 -32.59 -6.28
CA ARG A 370 -20.04 -31.41 -6.78
C ARG A 370 -19.67 -30.45 -5.65
N VAL A 371 -20.59 -30.13 -4.74
CA VAL A 371 -20.33 -29.25 -3.58
C VAL A 371 -19.22 -29.80 -2.69
N ILE A 372 -19.18 -31.12 -2.45
CA ILE A 372 -18.09 -31.75 -1.69
C ILE A 372 -16.74 -31.54 -2.41
N CYS A 373 -16.73 -31.70 -3.74
CA CYS A 373 -15.52 -31.49 -4.54
C CYS A 373 -15.07 -30.03 -4.53
N PHE A 374 -15.97 -29.05 -4.71
CA PHE A 374 -15.64 -27.63 -4.59
C PHE A 374 -15.03 -27.29 -3.22
N ASN A 375 -15.64 -27.76 -2.12
CA ASN A 375 -15.10 -27.54 -0.78
C ASN A 375 -13.74 -28.23 -0.58
N GLY A 376 -13.53 -29.39 -1.20
CA GLY A 376 -12.22 -30.08 -1.17
C GLY A 376 -11.14 -29.24 -1.83
N ILE A 377 -11.41 -28.71 -3.02
CA ILE A 377 -10.50 -27.81 -3.74
C ILE A 377 -10.28 -26.52 -2.95
N GLU A 378 -11.34 -25.92 -2.41
CA GLU A 378 -11.26 -24.70 -1.60
C GLU A 378 -10.28 -24.86 -0.43
N LYS A 379 -10.43 -25.93 0.35
CA LYS A 379 -9.55 -26.23 1.49
C LYS A 379 -8.09 -26.41 1.08
N ILE A 380 -7.87 -27.08 -0.05
CA ILE A 380 -6.55 -27.32 -0.62
C ILE A 380 -5.89 -25.99 -1.04
N LEU A 381 -6.56 -25.21 -1.87
CA LEU A 381 -6.01 -23.98 -2.45
C LEU A 381 -5.93 -22.83 -1.44
N ALA A 382 -6.64 -22.91 -0.30
CA ALA A 382 -6.51 -21.94 0.78
C ALA A 382 -5.22 -22.12 1.59
N ILE A 383 -4.69 -23.35 1.69
CA ILE A 383 -3.54 -23.69 2.54
C ILE A 383 -2.27 -24.05 1.74
N LYS A 384 -2.33 -24.04 0.41
CA LYS A 384 -1.20 -24.33 -0.47
C LYS A 384 -1.21 -23.38 -1.65
N TYR A 385 -0.04 -22.88 -2.03
CA TYR A 385 0.18 -22.11 -3.24
C TYR A 385 0.83 -23.00 -4.31
N ILE A 386 0.09 -23.30 -5.38
CA ILE A 386 0.47 -24.23 -6.47
C ILE A 386 0.10 -23.65 -7.85
N PRO A 387 0.68 -22.50 -8.22
CA PRO A 387 0.30 -21.72 -9.40
C PRO A 387 0.34 -22.52 -10.71
N ASP A 388 1.43 -23.23 -10.98
CA ASP A 388 1.63 -23.96 -12.24
C ASP A 388 0.61 -25.10 -12.44
N PHE A 389 0.33 -25.86 -11.38
CA PHE A 389 -0.65 -26.95 -11.42
C PHE A 389 -2.05 -26.43 -11.78
N VAL A 390 -2.42 -25.28 -11.21
CA VAL A 390 -3.71 -24.63 -11.45
C VAL A 390 -3.74 -24.01 -12.84
N GLU A 391 -2.64 -23.40 -13.28
CA GLU A 391 -2.49 -22.79 -14.60
C GLU A 391 -2.69 -23.82 -15.74
N ASP A 392 -2.19 -25.04 -15.57
CA ASP A 392 -2.38 -26.16 -16.51
C ASP A 392 -3.85 -26.61 -16.62
N ARG A 393 -4.65 -26.39 -15.57
CA ARG A 393 -6.04 -26.89 -15.46
C ARG A 393 -7.08 -25.77 -15.41
N LYS A 394 -6.65 -24.52 -15.56
CA LYS A 394 -7.48 -23.32 -15.39
C LYS A 394 -8.78 -23.37 -16.20
N ILE A 395 -8.73 -23.86 -17.44
CA ILE A 395 -9.89 -23.90 -18.33
C ILE A 395 -10.95 -24.85 -17.75
N THR A 396 -10.55 -26.06 -17.36
CA THR A 396 -11.45 -27.07 -16.79
C THR A 396 -12.07 -26.59 -15.48
N ILE A 397 -11.27 -26.00 -14.58
CA ILE A 397 -11.77 -25.52 -13.28
C ILE A 397 -12.71 -24.33 -13.48
N THR A 398 -12.35 -23.37 -14.35
CA THR A 398 -13.16 -22.18 -14.63
C THR A 398 -14.50 -22.54 -15.29
N ASP A 399 -14.49 -23.45 -16.26
CA ASP A 399 -15.70 -23.97 -16.92
C ASP A 399 -16.60 -24.75 -15.92
N ALA A 400 -16.01 -25.48 -14.97
CA ALA A 400 -16.78 -26.09 -13.89
C ALA A 400 -17.41 -25.05 -12.95
N VAL A 401 -16.66 -24.02 -12.54
CA VAL A 401 -17.16 -22.89 -11.74
C VAL A 401 -18.31 -22.19 -12.47
N GLU A 402 -18.13 -21.83 -13.74
CA GLU A 402 -19.13 -21.14 -14.54
C GLU A 402 -20.42 -21.96 -14.67
N ARG A 403 -20.32 -23.27 -14.94
CA ARG A 403 -21.48 -24.16 -15.00
C ARG A 403 -22.22 -24.24 -13.68
N SER A 404 -21.49 -24.36 -12.56
CA SER A 404 -22.09 -24.45 -11.23
C SER A 404 -22.70 -23.14 -10.79
N LEU A 405 -22.16 -21.99 -11.20
CA LEU A 405 -22.80 -20.69 -11.02
C LEU A 405 -24.10 -20.59 -11.84
N LYS A 406 -24.08 -20.97 -13.12
CA LYS A 406 -25.24 -20.86 -14.03
C LYS A 406 -26.36 -21.85 -13.72
N LYS A 407 -26.02 -23.10 -13.38
CA LYS A 407 -26.98 -24.22 -13.26
C LYS A 407 -27.16 -24.71 -11.82
N GLY A 408 -26.17 -24.52 -10.96
CA GLY A 408 -26.24 -24.88 -9.55
C GLY A 408 -27.16 -23.95 -8.76
N ARG A 409 -27.39 -24.27 -7.49
CA ARG A 409 -28.20 -23.47 -6.55
C ARG A 409 -27.60 -23.51 -5.15
N GLY A 410 -27.82 -22.45 -4.37
CA GLY A 410 -27.47 -22.40 -2.94
C GLY A 410 -25.99 -22.64 -2.69
N ASP A 411 -25.66 -23.67 -1.90
CA ASP A 411 -24.29 -24.02 -1.55
C ASP A 411 -23.39 -24.27 -2.76
N GLU A 412 -23.93 -24.80 -3.86
CA GLU A 412 -23.15 -25.04 -5.08
C GLU A 412 -22.69 -23.72 -5.73
N GLN A 413 -23.58 -22.72 -5.78
CA GLN A 413 -23.22 -21.40 -6.31
C GLN A 413 -22.24 -20.68 -5.37
N SER A 414 -22.45 -20.83 -4.07
CA SER A 414 -21.62 -20.21 -3.03
C SER A 414 -20.18 -20.72 -3.07
N THR A 415 -20.02 -22.05 -3.10
CA THR A 415 -18.70 -22.70 -3.17
C THR A 415 -18.01 -22.46 -4.51
N ALA A 416 -18.76 -22.43 -5.62
CA ALA A 416 -18.23 -22.06 -6.92
C ALA A 416 -17.74 -20.60 -6.97
N ALA A 417 -18.49 -19.67 -6.37
CA ALA A 417 -18.09 -18.26 -6.26
C ALA A 417 -16.79 -18.09 -5.47
N ARG A 418 -16.66 -18.75 -4.30
CA ARG A 418 -15.41 -18.73 -3.52
C ARG A 418 -14.23 -19.34 -4.27
N LEU A 419 -14.44 -20.46 -4.98
CA LEU A 419 -13.39 -21.06 -5.79
C LEU A 419 -12.91 -20.13 -6.90
N SER A 420 -13.80 -19.32 -7.50
CA SER A 420 -13.39 -18.30 -8.49
C SER A 420 -12.35 -17.33 -7.94
N THR A 421 -12.49 -16.94 -6.67
CA THR A 421 -11.56 -16.04 -6.00
C THR A 421 -10.26 -16.74 -5.62
N LEU A 422 -10.31 -17.98 -5.18
CA LEU A 422 -9.09 -18.77 -4.94
C LEU A 422 -8.30 -18.98 -6.23
N LEU A 423 -8.96 -19.15 -7.38
CA LEU A 423 -8.26 -19.18 -8.68
C LEU A 423 -7.50 -17.88 -8.93
N CYS A 424 -8.07 -16.72 -8.61
CA CYS A 424 -7.37 -15.43 -8.74
C CYS A 424 -6.12 -15.36 -7.84
N VAL A 425 -6.22 -15.82 -6.59
CA VAL A 425 -5.06 -15.90 -5.68
C VAL A 425 -3.97 -16.83 -6.23
N GLN A 426 -4.35 -17.99 -6.76
CA GLN A 426 -3.39 -18.98 -7.28
C GLN A 426 -2.74 -18.49 -8.58
N LEU A 427 -3.53 -17.89 -9.47
CA LEU A 427 -3.12 -17.52 -10.82
C LEU A 427 -2.57 -16.11 -10.94
N GLY A 428 -2.49 -15.32 -9.86
CA GLY A 428 -2.15 -13.89 -9.91
C GLY A 428 -0.83 -13.53 -10.62
N ALA A 429 0.09 -14.49 -10.77
CA ALA A 429 1.33 -14.31 -11.54
C ALA A 429 1.14 -14.47 -13.07
N PHE A 430 -0.06 -14.83 -13.54
CA PHE A 430 -0.38 -15.10 -14.93
C PHE A 430 -1.55 -14.24 -15.43
N GLU A 431 -1.56 -13.93 -16.73
CA GLU A 431 -2.68 -13.26 -17.40
C GLU A 431 -4.01 -14.04 -17.28
N SER A 432 -3.92 -15.34 -16.99
CA SER A 432 -5.05 -16.22 -16.72
C SER A 432 -5.94 -15.77 -15.57
N ALA A 433 -5.40 -15.08 -14.58
CA ALA A 433 -6.20 -14.54 -13.47
C ALA A 433 -7.23 -13.51 -13.97
N GLU A 434 -6.84 -12.61 -14.87
CA GLU A 434 -7.73 -11.60 -15.46
C GLU A 434 -8.84 -12.24 -16.32
N MET A 435 -8.51 -13.32 -17.05
CA MET A 435 -9.48 -14.05 -17.86
C MET A 435 -10.59 -14.65 -17.00
N VAL A 436 -10.24 -15.28 -15.87
CA VAL A 436 -11.22 -15.84 -14.91
C VAL A 436 -12.16 -14.75 -14.40
N CYS A 437 -11.63 -13.59 -14.02
CA CYS A 437 -12.42 -12.46 -13.55
C CYS A 437 -13.43 -12.00 -14.61
N ARG A 438 -12.95 -11.75 -15.83
CA ARG A 438 -13.78 -11.27 -16.95
C ARG A 438 -14.89 -12.26 -17.29
N ASP A 439 -14.56 -13.54 -17.42
CA ASP A 439 -15.49 -14.55 -17.92
C ASP A 439 -16.61 -14.82 -16.89
N LEU A 440 -16.31 -14.72 -15.59
CA LEU A 440 -17.26 -14.97 -14.51
C LEU A 440 -18.04 -13.72 -14.05
N LYS A 441 -17.53 -12.50 -14.28
CA LYS A 441 -18.14 -11.23 -13.84
C LYS A 441 -19.65 -11.16 -14.13
N SER A 442 -20.03 -11.39 -15.39
CA SER A 442 -21.44 -11.27 -15.81
C SER A 442 -22.39 -12.21 -15.06
N THR A 443 -21.94 -13.45 -14.81
CA THR A 443 -22.74 -14.46 -14.11
C THR A 443 -22.83 -14.15 -12.62
N LEU A 444 -21.72 -13.75 -11.99
CA LEU A 444 -21.69 -13.35 -10.58
C LEU A 444 -22.57 -12.12 -10.33
N THR A 445 -22.49 -11.10 -11.20
CA THR A 445 -23.36 -9.91 -11.16
C THR A 445 -24.84 -10.28 -11.25
N PHE A 446 -25.19 -11.17 -12.18
CA PHE A 446 -26.56 -11.64 -12.33
C PHE A 446 -27.08 -12.30 -11.04
N ILE A 447 -26.31 -13.21 -10.44
CA ILE A 447 -26.70 -13.92 -9.22
C ILE A 447 -26.81 -12.96 -8.03
N ALA A 448 -25.83 -12.07 -7.83
CA ALA A 448 -25.84 -11.10 -6.73
C ALA A 448 -27.11 -10.21 -6.75
N ASN A 449 -27.58 -9.84 -7.95
CA ASN A 449 -28.76 -9.00 -8.15
C ASN A 449 -30.10 -9.78 -8.18
N ASP A 450 -30.07 -11.12 -8.33
CA ASP A 450 -31.27 -11.94 -8.41
C ASP A 450 -31.91 -12.13 -7.02
N ASN A 451 -32.99 -11.39 -6.74
CA ASN A 451 -33.74 -11.51 -5.48
C ASN A 451 -34.41 -12.87 -5.27
N THR A 452 -34.47 -13.74 -6.30
CA THR A 452 -34.97 -15.12 -6.17
C THR A 452 -33.86 -16.12 -5.82
N ALA A 453 -32.59 -15.73 -5.94
CA ALA A 453 -31.46 -16.56 -5.55
C ALA A 453 -31.31 -16.62 -4.01
N PRO A 454 -30.79 -17.74 -3.46
CA PRO A 454 -30.53 -17.85 -2.03
C PRO A 454 -29.61 -16.75 -1.50
N VAL A 455 -29.97 -16.15 -0.37
CA VAL A 455 -29.29 -14.96 0.19
C VAL A 455 -27.79 -15.18 0.44
N HIS A 456 -27.41 -16.35 0.95
CA HIS A 456 -26.01 -16.71 1.17
C HIS A 456 -25.21 -16.81 -0.15
N ALA A 457 -25.81 -17.37 -1.22
CA ALA A 457 -25.17 -17.44 -2.53
C ALA A 457 -24.96 -16.04 -3.12
N ARG A 458 -25.94 -15.15 -2.96
CA ARG A 458 -25.79 -13.74 -3.35
C ARG A 458 -24.66 -13.05 -2.59
N ALA A 459 -24.53 -13.33 -1.30
CA ALA A 459 -23.48 -12.76 -0.46
C ALA A 459 -22.09 -13.23 -0.88
N GLU A 460 -21.93 -14.52 -1.18
CA GLU A 460 -20.67 -15.05 -1.74
C GLU A 460 -20.37 -14.50 -3.13
N CYS A 461 -21.38 -14.27 -3.98
CA CYS A 461 -21.17 -13.59 -5.26
C CYS A 461 -20.72 -12.13 -5.10
N CYS A 462 -21.21 -11.41 -4.09
CA CYS A 462 -20.72 -10.05 -3.77
C CYS A 462 -19.23 -10.07 -3.40
N TRP A 463 -18.84 -10.99 -2.52
CA TRP A 463 -17.44 -11.18 -2.15
C TRP A 463 -16.57 -11.59 -3.33
N ALA A 464 -17.05 -12.53 -4.15
CA ALA A 464 -16.30 -12.98 -5.32
C ALA A 464 -16.08 -11.85 -6.32
N LEU A 465 -17.10 -11.03 -6.63
CA LEU A 465 -16.94 -9.87 -7.51
C LEU A 465 -15.88 -8.90 -7.00
N ALA A 466 -15.96 -8.51 -5.72
CA ALA A 466 -15.02 -7.55 -5.15
C ALA A 466 -13.61 -8.12 -5.03
N MET A 467 -13.45 -9.37 -4.58
CA MET A 467 -12.14 -9.98 -4.43
C MET A 467 -11.49 -10.27 -5.79
N ASN A 468 -12.25 -10.73 -6.79
CA ASN A 468 -11.73 -10.96 -8.14
C ASN A 468 -11.24 -9.65 -8.76
N GLN A 469 -11.99 -8.56 -8.56
CA GLN A 469 -11.58 -7.23 -9.01
C GLN A 469 -10.39 -6.67 -8.22
N PHE A 470 -10.33 -6.90 -6.91
CA PHE A 470 -9.20 -6.49 -6.06
C PHE A 470 -7.89 -7.21 -6.43
N LEU A 471 -7.97 -8.52 -6.69
CA LEU A 471 -6.80 -9.37 -6.92
C LEU A 471 -6.28 -9.32 -8.36
N SER A 472 -7.19 -9.24 -9.34
CA SER A 472 -6.85 -9.38 -10.75
C SER A 472 -7.59 -8.40 -11.67
N GLY A 473 -8.26 -7.39 -11.11
CA GLY A 473 -8.97 -6.38 -11.90
C GLY A 473 -8.02 -5.34 -12.47
N ASN A 474 -8.20 -5.01 -13.75
CA ASN A 474 -7.39 -4.00 -14.45
C ASN A 474 -8.22 -2.84 -15.04
N ASP A 475 -9.55 -2.89 -14.94
CA ASP A 475 -10.46 -1.86 -15.45
C ASP A 475 -11.17 -1.10 -14.33
N ALA A 476 -10.98 0.23 -14.31
CA ALA A 476 -11.66 1.14 -13.38
C ALA A 476 -13.18 1.17 -13.62
N THR A 477 -13.64 0.97 -14.86
CA THR A 477 -15.06 0.91 -15.23
C THR A 477 -15.74 -0.26 -14.53
N ASP A 478 -15.11 -1.44 -14.61
CA ASP A 478 -15.59 -2.65 -13.94
C ASP A 478 -15.67 -2.47 -12.43
N THR A 479 -14.66 -1.82 -11.86
CA THR A 479 -14.64 -1.46 -10.42
C THR A 479 -15.86 -0.62 -10.05
N MET A 480 -16.12 0.45 -10.81
CA MET A 480 -17.25 1.35 -10.55
C MET A 480 -18.62 0.66 -10.74
N GLU A 481 -18.77 -0.18 -11.76
CA GLU A 481 -20.00 -0.96 -11.99
C GLU A 481 -20.29 -1.93 -10.84
N ILE A 482 -19.26 -2.66 -10.38
CA ILE A 482 -19.39 -3.60 -9.26
C ILE A 482 -19.74 -2.82 -7.99
N MET A 483 -19.08 -1.70 -7.73
CA MET A 483 -19.40 -0.88 -6.56
C MET A 483 -20.81 -0.31 -6.59
N GLN A 484 -21.29 0.12 -7.76
CA GLN A 484 -22.66 0.59 -7.93
C GLN A 484 -23.67 -0.54 -7.62
N LEU A 485 -23.42 -1.75 -8.13
CA LEU A 485 -24.23 -2.94 -7.81
C LEU A 485 -24.26 -3.21 -6.30
N LEU A 486 -23.10 -3.25 -5.65
CA LEU A 486 -22.98 -3.53 -4.21
C LEU A 486 -23.73 -2.47 -3.39
N SER A 487 -23.59 -1.18 -3.76
CA SER A 487 -24.32 -0.09 -3.13
C SER A 487 -25.84 -0.20 -3.29
N SER A 488 -26.31 -0.64 -4.45
CA SER A 488 -27.73 -0.92 -4.67
C SER A 488 -28.22 -2.05 -3.76
N ILE A 489 -27.43 -3.08 -3.50
CA ILE A 489 -27.81 -4.19 -2.63
C ILE A 489 -27.97 -3.72 -1.19
N PHE A 490 -26.94 -3.09 -0.60
CA PHE A 490 -27.01 -2.68 0.80
C PHE A 490 -27.89 -1.44 1.05
N SER A 491 -28.34 -0.74 -0.01
CA SER A 491 -29.31 0.36 0.12
C SER A 491 -30.63 -0.05 0.78
N GLY A 492 -30.98 -1.34 0.75
CA GLY A 492 -32.12 -1.87 1.48
C GLY A 492 -32.02 -1.75 3.01
N SER A 493 -30.84 -1.44 3.54
CA SER A 493 -30.60 -1.16 4.97
C SER A 493 -30.67 0.34 5.35
N TYR A 494 -30.81 1.25 4.39
CA TYR A 494 -30.96 2.68 4.68
C TYR A 494 -32.26 2.99 5.44
N LEU A 495 -32.31 4.16 6.06
CA LEU A 495 -33.55 4.64 6.65
C LEU A 495 -34.59 4.84 5.56
N LYS A 496 -35.84 4.51 5.86
CA LYS A 496 -36.97 4.76 4.97
C LYS A 496 -37.21 6.27 4.86
N GLY A 497 -37.92 6.72 3.82
CA GLY A 497 -38.18 8.15 3.59
C GLY A 497 -38.90 8.89 4.73
N ASN A 498 -39.46 8.17 5.71
CA ASN A 498 -40.05 8.70 6.94
C ASN A 498 -39.10 8.66 8.16
N GLY A 499 -37.81 8.35 7.97
CA GLY A 499 -36.81 8.19 9.04
C GLY A 499 -36.90 6.86 9.81
N ALA A 500 -37.78 5.94 9.41
CA ALA A 500 -37.91 4.66 10.10
C ALA A 500 -36.79 3.69 9.72
N ILE A 501 -36.28 2.97 10.71
CA ILE A 501 -35.28 1.91 10.55
C ILE A 501 -35.81 0.82 9.60
N ALA A 502 -34.95 0.32 8.71
CA ALA A 502 -35.28 -0.77 7.80
C ALA A 502 -35.59 -2.06 8.57
N ASN A 503 -36.76 -2.66 8.27
CA ASN A 503 -37.15 -3.95 8.83
C ASN A 503 -36.74 -5.07 7.85
N ILE A 504 -35.58 -5.67 8.10
CA ILE A 504 -35.00 -6.75 7.28
C ILE A 504 -34.69 -7.97 8.14
N SER A 505 -34.72 -9.17 7.55
CA SER A 505 -34.32 -10.40 8.23
C SER A 505 -32.81 -10.42 8.53
N THR A 506 -32.41 -11.30 9.45
CA THR A 506 -30.99 -11.53 9.78
C THR A 506 -30.17 -11.96 8.57
N ASP A 507 -30.73 -12.84 7.72
CA ASP A 507 -30.04 -13.33 6.53
C ASP A 507 -29.79 -12.21 5.52
N VAL A 508 -30.79 -11.35 5.30
CA VAL A 508 -30.67 -10.19 4.40
C VAL A 508 -29.69 -9.18 4.97
N ALA A 509 -29.66 -8.99 6.29
CA ALA A 509 -28.66 -8.15 6.94
C ALA A 509 -27.23 -8.68 6.74
N ALA A 510 -27.03 -10.01 6.80
CA ALA A 510 -25.74 -10.63 6.50
C ALA A 510 -25.32 -10.42 5.03
N LEU A 511 -26.25 -10.50 4.08
CA LEU A 511 -25.99 -10.12 2.68
C LEU A 511 -25.60 -8.66 2.55
N HIS A 512 -26.31 -7.74 3.22
CA HIS A 512 -25.97 -6.32 3.16
C HIS A 512 -24.61 -6.03 3.80
N ALA A 513 -24.29 -6.66 4.93
CA ALA A 513 -22.96 -6.56 5.54
C ALA A 513 -21.86 -7.08 4.61
N ALA A 514 -22.07 -8.22 3.96
CA ALA A 514 -21.16 -8.75 2.94
C ALA A 514 -20.98 -7.78 1.77
N ALA A 515 -22.07 -7.16 1.29
CA ALA A 515 -22.01 -6.17 0.22
C ALA A 515 -21.28 -4.89 0.65
N ILE A 516 -21.46 -4.40 1.87
CA ILE A 516 -20.74 -3.24 2.42
C ILE A 516 -19.25 -3.56 2.53
N SER A 517 -18.87 -4.70 3.10
CA SER A 517 -17.46 -5.10 3.22
C SER A 517 -16.80 -5.32 1.86
N SER A 518 -17.52 -5.91 0.90
CA SER A 518 -17.07 -6.06 -0.49
C SER A 518 -16.86 -4.71 -1.17
N TRP A 519 -17.80 -3.78 -0.96
CA TRP A 519 -17.71 -2.41 -1.48
C TRP A 519 -16.53 -1.65 -0.84
N THR A 520 -16.32 -1.84 0.45
CA THR A 520 -15.22 -1.25 1.21
C THR A 520 -13.87 -1.74 0.74
N LEU A 521 -13.74 -3.03 0.42
CA LEU A 521 -12.52 -3.57 -0.19
C LEU A 521 -12.19 -2.85 -1.50
N LEU A 522 -13.18 -2.60 -2.36
CA LEU A 522 -12.96 -1.89 -3.62
C LEU A 522 -12.61 -0.42 -3.43
N LEU A 523 -13.06 0.24 -2.34
CA LEU A 523 -12.58 1.58 -2.02
C LEU A 523 -11.05 1.62 -1.83
N THR A 524 -10.46 0.56 -1.27
CA THR A 524 -9.01 0.51 -0.99
C THR A 524 -8.13 0.52 -2.24
N VAL A 525 -8.70 0.32 -3.43
CA VAL A 525 -8.01 0.39 -4.72
C VAL A 525 -8.42 1.60 -5.57
N ILE A 526 -9.31 2.46 -5.04
CA ILE A 526 -9.65 3.74 -5.66
C ILE A 526 -8.66 4.80 -5.21
N THR A 527 -8.34 5.75 -6.09
CA THR A 527 -7.43 6.85 -5.75
C THR A 527 -8.05 7.78 -4.70
N SER A 528 -7.24 8.28 -3.77
CA SER A 528 -7.66 9.26 -2.74
C SER A 528 -8.37 10.49 -3.34
N ALA A 529 -7.93 10.92 -4.53
CA ALA A 529 -8.56 12.03 -5.27
C ALA A 529 -9.99 11.70 -5.73
N ASP A 530 -10.23 10.50 -6.24
CA ASP A 530 -11.56 10.06 -6.65
C ASP A 530 -12.48 9.90 -5.44
N ILE A 531 -11.98 9.38 -4.33
CA ILE A 531 -12.73 9.30 -3.06
C ILE A 531 -13.17 10.70 -2.63
N TYR A 532 -12.25 11.66 -2.55
CA TYR A 532 -12.56 13.05 -2.21
C TYR A 532 -13.63 13.66 -3.11
N ASN A 533 -13.60 13.35 -4.42
CA ASN A 533 -14.54 13.91 -5.38
C ASN A 533 -15.92 13.22 -5.38
N LEU A 534 -15.96 11.91 -5.17
CA LEU A 534 -17.16 11.08 -5.29
C LEU A 534 -17.90 10.93 -3.96
N LEU A 535 -17.20 10.89 -2.83
CA LEU A 535 -17.78 10.69 -1.50
C LEU A 535 -17.67 11.98 -0.70
N ALA A 536 -18.80 12.62 -0.46
CA ALA A 536 -18.93 13.81 0.39
C ALA A 536 -20.32 13.83 1.03
N SER A 537 -20.49 14.54 2.13
CA SER A 537 -21.77 14.59 2.87
C SER A 537 -22.90 15.20 2.04
N GLY A 538 -22.60 16.28 1.32
CA GLY A 538 -23.54 17.02 0.48
C GLY A 538 -23.66 16.54 -0.97
N ARG A 539 -22.88 15.53 -1.41
CA ARG A 539 -22.91 15.04 -2.79
C ARG A 539 -23.67 13.73 -2.88
N THR A 540 -24.68 13.70 -3.74
CA THR A 540 -25.30 12.46 -4.21
C THR A 540 -24.90 12.27 -5.65
N ASN A 541 -24.20 11.17 -5.96
CA ASN A 541 -23.96 10.76 -7.34
C ASN A 541 -24.59 9.38 -7.57
N SER A 542 -24.77 9.01 -8.84
CA SER A 542 -25.46 7.76 -9.21
C SER A 542 -24.65 6.49 -8.95
N TYR A 543 -23.36 6.62 -8.65
CA TYR A 543 -22.38 5.53 -8.59
C TYR A 543 -21.97 5.18 -7.15
N MET A 544 -21.99 6.16 -6.25
CA MET A 544 -21.56 6.06 -4.85
C MET A 544 -22.59 6.66 -3.90
N PRO A 545 -22.80 6.06 -2.72
CA PRO A 545 -23.67 6.62 -1.69
C PRO A 545 -23.04 7.87 -1.05
N SER A 546 -23.87 8.80 -0.57
CA SER A 546 -23.37 9.92 0.24
C SER A 546 -22.96 9.46 1.65
N LEU A 547 -22.11 10.23 2.33
CA LEU A 547 -21.72 9.93 3.71
C LEU A 547 -22.92 9.87 4.67
N ASN A 548 -23.96 10.67 4.41
CA ASN A 548 -25.21 10.62 5.16
C ASN A 548 -25.91 9.26 5.04
N ARG A 549 -25.92 8.66 3.84
CA ARG A 549 -26.50 7.32 3.64
C ARG A 549 -25.68 6.23 4.34
N LEU A 550 -24.36 6.36 4.38
CA LEU A 550 -23.51 5.44 5.12
C LEU A 550 -23.70 5.57 6.64
N ARG A 551 -23.85 6.80 7.14
CA ARG A 551 -24.16 7.08 8.56
C ARG A 551 -25.47 6.42 8.99
N GLU A 552 -26.52 6.45 8.16
CA GLU A 552 -27.80 5.78 8.43
C GLU A 552 -27.63 4.28 8.74
N LEU A 553 -26.66 3.60 8.12
CA LEU A 553 -26.40 2.17 8.35
C LEU A 553 -25.92 1.88 9.78
N LEU A 554 -25.33 2.86 10.48
CA LEU A 554 -24.93 2.74 11.88
C LEU A 554 -26.12 2.61 12.84
N GLU A 555 -27.32 3.00 12.40
CA GLU A 555 -28.56 2.86 13.16
C GLU A 555 -29.24 1.48 12.98
N SER A 556 -28.71 0.64 12.09
CA SER A 556 -29.24 -0.71 11.83
C SER A 556 -29.38 -1.51 13.13
N PRO A 557 -30.43 -2.35 13.30
CA PRO A 557 -30.55 -3.22 14.45
C PRO A 557 -29.56 -4.39 14.42
N HIS A 558 -29.03 -4.71 13.23
CA HIS A 558 -28.12 -5.83 12.98
C HIS A 558 -26.67 -5.42 13.19
N LEU A 559 -25.94 -6.16 14.03
CA LEU A 559 -24.56 -5.83 14.41
C LEU A 559 -23.64 -5.73 13.19
N ASP A 560 -23.67 -6.73 12.31
CA ASP A 560 -22.72 -6.83 11.20
C ASP A 560 -22.84 -5.66 10.24
N VAL A 561 -24.06 -5.18 9.98
CA VAL A 561 -24.28 -3.97 9.16
C VAL A 561 -23.64 -2.74 9.81
N ARG A 562 -23.77 -2.57 11.13
CA ARG A 562 -23.12 -1.45 11.84
C ARG A 562 -21.61 -1.56 11.77
N LEU A 563 -21.05 -2.75 12.01
CA LEU A 563 -19.60 -2.96 11.97
C LEU A 563 -19.03 -2.68 10.58
N SER A 564 -19.61 -3.27 9.52
CA SER A 564 -19.16 -3.04 8.15
C SER A 564 -19.31 -1.57 7.74
N ALA A 565 -20.37 -0.87 8.16
CA ALA A 565 -20.54 0.56 7.86
C ALA A 565 -19.51 1.44 8.60
N GLY A 566 -19.17 1.11 9.84
CA GLY A 566 -18.13 1.81 10.60
C GLY A 566 -16.74 1.63 9.99
N GLU A 567 -16.40 0.41 9.57
CA GLU A 567 -15.15 0.13 8.85
C GLU A 567 -15.10 0.85 7.49
N ALA A 568 -16.21 0.88 6.76
CA ALA A 568 -16.32 1.65 5.51
C ALA A 568 -16.04 3.14 5.73
N LEU A 569 -16.63 3.74 6.77
CA LEU A 569 -16.37 5.14 7.11
C LEU A 569 -14.89 5.36 7.47
N ALA A 570 -14.27 4.46 8.23
CA ALA A 570 -12.84 4.59 8.55
C ALA A 570 -11.95 4.58 7.29
N VAL A 571 -12.20 3.65 6.35
CA VAL A 571 -11.49 3.61 5.05
C VAL A 571 -11.72 4.87 4.23
N ILE A 572 -12.95 5.39 4.19
CA ILE A 572 -13.26 6.63 3.45
C ILE A 572 -12.54 7.83 4.06
N PHE A 573 -12.50 7.94 5.39
CA PHE A 573 -11.78 9.02 6.05
C PHE A 573 -10.26 8.92 5.88
N GLU A 574 -9.69 7.72 5.85
CA GLU A 574 -8.28 7.51 5.48
C GLU A 574 -7.98 8.05 4.09
N LEU A 575 -8.67 7.53 3.08
CA LEU A 575 -8.44 7.96 1.69
C LEU A 575 -8.78 9.44 1.48
N GLY A 576 -9.82 9.95 2.14
CA GLY A 576 -10.19 11.37 2.07
C GLY A 576 -9.16 12.29 2.71
N ARG A 577 -8.63 11.93 3.90
CA ARG A 577 -7.61 12.71 4.63
C ARG A 577 -6.25 12.66 3.97
N ASP A 578 -5.92 11.54 3.32
CA ASP A 578 -4.72 11.42 2.50
C ASP A 578 -4.71 12.43 1.35
N PHE A 579 -5.89 12.75 0.78
CA PHE A 579 -6.02 13.79 -0.24
C PHE A 579 -6.14 15.21 0.36
N SER A 580 -6.97 15.39 1.39
CA SER A 580 -7.18 16.67 2.07
C SER A 580 -7.39 16.47 3.56
N THR A 581 -6.48 17.01 4.38
CA THR A 581 -6.45 16.76 5.83
C THR A 581 -7.72 17.20 6.59
N ASP A 582 -8.48 18.14 6.02
CA ASP A 582 -9.73 18.69 6.54
C ASP A 582 -10.99 17.99 5.98
N TYR A 583 -10.81 16.87 5.27
CA TYR A 583 -11.91 16.13 4.63
C TYR A 583 -13.07 15.86 5.60
N GLU A 584 -14.21 16.49 5.32
CA GLU A 584 -15.48 16.34 6.03
C GLU A 584 -15.38 16.52 7.55
N GLN A 585 -14.45 17.35 8.02
CA GLN A 585 -14.19 17.56 9.45
C GLN A 585 -15.43 18.08 10.21
N ASP A 586 -16.16 19.05 9.64
CA ASP A 586 -17.37 19.59 10.26
C ASP A 586 -18.49 18.55 10.34
N TRP A 587 -18.68 17.77 9.26
CA TRP A 587 -19.66 16.69 9.22
C TRP A 587 -19.30 15.55 10.19
N ALA A 588 -18.00 15.28 10.38
CA ALA A 588 -17.51 14.26 11.28
C ALA A 588 -17.87 14.52 12.76
N LEU A 589 -18.11 15.78 13.16
CA LEU A 589 -18.52 16.11 14.53
C LEU A 589 -19.83 15.43 14.92
N ASP A 590 -20.81 15.40 14.02
CA ASP A 590 -22.07 14.70 14.24
C ASP A 590 -21.90 13.17 14.25
N LEU A 591 -20.98 12.67 13.42
CA LEU A 591 -20.65 11.24 13.36
C LEU A 591 -20.00 10.79 14.68
N VAL A 592 -19.10 11.60 15.25
CA VAL A 592 -18.39 11.32 16.50
C VAL A 592 -19.36 11.04 17.66
N GLU A 593 -20.46 11.78 17.77
CA GLU A 593 -21.46 11.54 18.82
C GLU A 593 -22.14 10.18 18.67
N ILE A 594 -22.46 9.76 17.44
CA ILE A 594 -23.00 8.42 17.16
C ILE A 594 -21.96 7.34 17.50
N LEU A 595 -20.70 7.55 17.11
CA LEU A 595 -19.63 6.60 17.38
C LEU A 595 -19.37 6.45 18.88
N LYS A 596 -19.49 7.53 19.68
CA LYS A 596 -19.41 7.48 21.16
C LYS A 596 -20.50 6.62 21.77
N GLU A 597 -21.74 6.73 21.29
CA GLU A 597 -22.85 5.87 21.74
C GLU A 597 -22.59 4.39 21.42
N LEU A 598 -22.12 4.10 20.20
CA LEU A 598 -21.82 2.72 19.77
C LEU A 598 -20.62 2.12 20.51
N ALA A 599 -19.60 2.93 20.80
CA ALA A 599 -18.39 2.57 21.56
C ALA A 599 -18.66 2.30 23.05
N THR A 600 -19.73 2.88 23.61
CA THR A 600 -20.12 2.74 25.02
C THR A 600 -21.38 1.90 25.24
N ASP A 601 -21.93 1.30 24.18
CA ASP A 601 -23.22 0.61 24.17
C ASP A 601 -23.47 -0.29 25.39
N SER A 602 -24.47 0.11 26.17
CA SER A 602 -24.95 -0.55 27.39
C SER A 602 -26.27 -1.30 27.20
N ASN A 603 -26.79 -1.38 25.98
CA ASN A 603 -28.11 -1.95 25.70
C ASN A 603 -28.17 -3.45 26.03
N LYS A 604 -28.84 -3.78 27.15
CA LYS A 604 -28.90 -5.15 27.68
C LYS A 604 -29.66 -6.13 26.79
N TYR A 605 -30.51 -5.65 25.88
CA TYR A 605 -31.26 -6.49 24.93
C TYR A 605 -30.37 -7.14 23.85
N ARG A 606 -29.16 -6.61 23.60
CA ARG A 606 -28.18 -7.20 22.67
C ARG A 606 -27.42 -8.35 23.34
N ALA A 607 -26.82 -9.28 22.59
CA ALA A 607 -26.01 -10.34 23.20
C ALA A 607 -24.73 -9.77 23.84
N LYS A 608 -24.20 -10.45 24.86
CA LYS A 608 -22.97 -10.00 25.55
C LYS A 608 -21.75 -10.03 24.63
N LYS A 609 -21.63 -11.05 23.78
CA LYS A 609 -20.58 -11.19 22.76
C LYS A 609 -20.62 -10.01 21.80
N ASP A 610 -21.79 -9.74 21.23
CA ASP A 610 -22.06 -8.66 20.29
C ASP A 610 -21.69 -7.28 20.85
N ARG A 611 -22.10 -6.99 22.09
CA ARG A 611 -21.71 -5.73 22.75
C ARG A 611 -20.20 -5.62 22.95
N LYS A 612 -19.51 -6.71 23.29
CA LYS A 612 -18.05 -6.71 23.47
C LYS A 612 -17.37 -6.37 22.14
N GLN A 613 -17.79 -7.03 21.06
CA GLN A 613 -17.26 -6.82 19.72
C GLN A 613 -17.55 -5.41 19.20
N GLN A 614 -18.79 -4.94 19.30
CA GLN A 614 -19.17 -3.59 18.89
C GLN A 614 -18.33 -2.53 19.58
N ARG A 615 -18.23 -2.58 20.92
CA ARG A 615 -17.46 -1.60 21.67
C ARG A 615 -15.96 -1.67 21.38
N ALA A 616 -15.42 -2.83 21.04
CA ALA A 616 -14.02 -2.92 20.63
C ALA A 616 -13.82 -2.18 19.29
N ASN A 617 -14.57 -2.55 18.26
CA ASN A 617 -14.45 -1.95 16.93
C ASN A 617 -14.74 -0.45 16.93
N PHE A 618 -15.84 -0.01 17.56
CA PHE A 618 -16.20 1.41 17.54
C PHE A 618 -15.32 2.29 18.43
N ARG A 619 -14.58 1.74 19.40
CA ARG A 619 -13.55 2.51 20.11
C ARG A 619 -12.38 2.83 19.20
N ASP A 620 -11.94 1.86 18.40
CA ASP A 620 -10.86 2.05 17.43
C ASP A 620 -11.28 3.05 16.33
N ILE A 621 -12.49 2.89 15.78
CA ILE A 621 -13.03 3.81 14.75
C ILE A 621 -13.23 5.21 15.33
N LEU A 622 -13.82 5.35 16.52
CA LEU A 622 -14.00 6.64 17.17
C LEU A 622 -12.66 7.36 17.35
N ARG A 623 -11.67 6.66 17.90
CA ARG A 623 -10.34 7.24 18.13
C ARG A 623 -9.69 7.69 16.83
N TYR A 624 -9.85 6.91 15.76
CA TYR A 624 -9.35 7.29 14.45
C TYR A 624 -10.08 8.51 13.85
N ILE A 625 -11.41 8.53 13.88
CA ILE A 625 -12.20 9.62 13.32
C ILE A 625 -12.02 10.91 14.12
N GLU A 626 -11.96 10.85 15.45
CA GLU A 626 -11.86 12.02 16.34
C GLU A 626 -10.42 12.53 16.50
N GLU A 627 -9.44 11.64 16.62
CA GLU A 627 -8.05 11.98 17.00
C GLU A 627 -7.01 11.71 15.90
N ASP A 628 -7.43 11.14 14.76
CA ASP A 628 -6.54 10.71 13.66
C ASP A 628 -5.49 9.66 14.10
N ILE A 629 -5.84 8.84 15.10
CA ILE A 629 -4.96 7.78 15.63
C ILE A 629 -5.40 6.43 15.10
N VAL A 630 -4.57 5.84 14.23
CA VAL A 630 -4.73 4.46 13.74
C VAL A 630 -4.17 3.49 14.80
N PRO A 631 -4.91 2.43 15.19
CA PRO A 631 -4.36 1.38 16.03
C PRO A 631 -3.23 0.63 15.32
N GLU A 632 -2.07 0.53 15.95
CA GLU A 632 -0.96 -0.26 15.42
C GLU A 632 -1.33 -1.75 15.41
N MET A 633 -1.28 -2.38 14.23
CA MET A 633 -1.50 -3.80 14.06
C MET A 633 -0.40 -4.38 13.19
N HIS A 634 0.22 -5.46 13.65
CA HIS A 634 1.20 -6.20 12.87
C HIS A 634 0.97 -7.71 12.98
N VAL A 635 1.28 -8.43 11.92
CA VAL A 635 1.09 -9.88 11.79
C VAL A 635 2.44 -10.50 11.53
N ARG A 636 2.91 -11.36 12.44
CA ARG A 636 4.14 -12.13 12.23
C ARG A 636 3.80 -13.43 11.50
N PHE A 637 4.48 -13.69 10.39
CA PHE A 637 4.36 -14.92 9.61
C PHE A 637 5.76 -15.43 9.28
N GLY A 638 6.08 -16.68 9.66
CA GLY A 638 7.43 -17.20 9.55
C GLY A 638 8.46 -16.31 10.27
N LYS A 639 9.40 -15.74 9.50
CA LYS A 639 10.45 -14.82 9.97
C LYS A 639 10.16 -13.35 9.67
N GLU A 640 9.04 -13.07 8.99
CA GLU A 640 8.67 -11.76 8.49
C GLU A 640 7.53 -11.18 9.32
N ILE A 641 7.35 -9.86 9.25
CA ILE A 641 6.27 -9.14 9.93
C ILE A 641 5.59 -8.25 8.90
N LEU A 642 4.29 -8.45 8.71
CA LEU A 642 3.41 -7.57 7.96
C LEU A 642 2.91 -6.47 8.90
N TYR A 643 3.18 -5.21 8.57
CA TYR A 643 2.65 -4.06 9.29
C TYR A 643 1.39 -3.57 8.57
N LEU A 644 0.28 -3.47 9.30
CA LEU A 644 -1.00 -2.96 8.78
C LEU A 644 -1.13 -1.51 9.23
N GLU A 645 -0.53 -0.61 8.44
CA GLU A 645 -0.32 0.81 8.79
C GLU A 645 -1.56 1.69 8.55
N GLY A 646 -2.73 1.11 8.28
CA GLY A 646 -3.99 1.81 8.01
C GLY A 646 -5.20 0.89 7.98
N TRP A 647 -6.38 1.48 7.89
CA TRP A 647 -7.66 0.81 7.65
C TRP A 647 -7.75 0.21 6.25
N CYS A 648 -7.12 0.81 5.22
CA CYS A 648 -7.10 0.21 3.88
C CYS A 648 -6.36 -1.12 3.89
N THR A 649 -5.11 -1.13 4.36
CA THR A 649 -4.29 -2.35 4.43
C THR A 649 -4.89 -3.41 5.37
N ARG A 650 -5.48 -2.98 6.49
CA ARG A 650 -6.22 -3.87 7.40
C ARG A 650 -7.44 -4.50 6.73
N THR A 651 -8.20 -3.73 5.95
CA THR A 651 -9.37 -4.21 5.20
C THR A 651 -8.97 -5.27 4.17
N GLN A 652 -7.91 -4.99 3.38
CA GLN A 652 -7.37 -5.92 2.40
C GLN A 652 -6.89 -7.22 3.06
N TYR A 653 -6.16 -7.11 4.18
CA TYR A 653 -5.68 -8.26 4.94
C TYR A 653 -6.84 -9.10 5.51
N ASN A 654 -7.86 -8.47 6.08
CA ASN A 654 -9.03 -9.16 6.60
C ASN A 654 -9.82 -9.87 5.49
N ALA A 655 -9.93 -9.27 4.31
CA ALA A 655 -10.55 -9.89 3.15
C ALA A 655 -9.78 -11.14 2.69
N CYS A 656 -8.45 -11.07 2.68
CA CYS A 656 -7.59 -12.24 2.41
C CYS A 656 -7.72 -13.32 3.50
N CYS A 657 -7.80 -12.93 4.78
CA CYS A 657 -8.03 -13.87 5.89
C CYS A 657 -9.37 -14.58 5.80
N ARG A 658 -10.42 -13.88 5.37
CA ARG A 658 -11.74 -14.49 5.13
C ARG A 658 -11.66 -15.61 4.08
N LEU A 659 -10.85 -15.41 3.04
CA LEU A 659 -10.71 -16.36 1.94
C LEU A 659 -9.76 -17.53 2.27
N LEU A 660 -8.60 -17.23 2.85
CA LEU A 660 -7.49 -18.18 3.03
C LEU A 660 -7.45 -18.82 4.42
N GLY A 661 -8.16 -18.23 5.39
CA GLY A 661 -8.23 -18.72 6.75
C GLY A 661 -6.83 -18.97 7.34
N PRO A 662 -6.56 -20.17 7.91
CA PRO A 662 -5.24 -20.52 8.46
C PRO A 662 -4.09 -20.48 7.46
N GLY A 663 -4.37 -20.59 6.16
CA GLY A 663 -3.36 -20.62 5.11
C GLY A 663 -2.78 -19.26 4.74
N ILE A 664 -3.33 -18.15 5.26
CA ILE A 664 -2.86 -16.80 4.97
C ILE A 664 -1.34 -16.64 5.16
N ASN A 665 -0.76 -17.25 6.19
CA ASN A 665 0.68 -17.16 6.46
C ASN A 665 1.54 -17.80 5.36
N ILE A 666 1.06 -18.90 4.77
CA ILE A 666 1.74 -19.57 3.66
C ILE A 666 1.66 -18.68 2.42
N HIS A 667 0.49 -18.09 2.15
CA HIS A 667 0.34 -17.20 1.01
C HIS A 667 1.13 -15.89 1.18
N LEU A 668 1.19 -15.28 2.36
CA LEU A 668 2.07 -14.12 2.58
C LEU A 668 3.55 -14.46 2.36
N ALA A 669 3.97 -15.68 2.69
CA ALA A 669 5.34 -16.12 2.49
C ALA A 669 5.66 -16.44 1.03
N GLU A 670 4.76 -17.12 0.33
CA GLU A 670 5.03 -17.79 -0.96
C GLU A 670 4.34 -17.17 -2.17
N ASN A 671 3.18 -16.55 -1.98
CA ASN A 671 2.34 -16.08 -3.09
C ASN A 671 2.80 -14.70 -3.58
N GLN A 672 3.30 -14.66 -4.82
CA GLN A 672 3.85 -13.44 -5.42
C GLN A 672 2.84 -12.28 -5.44
N LEU A 673 1.58 -12.56 -5.80
CA LEU A 673 0.52 -11.55 -5.84
C LEU A 673 0.29 -10.93 -4.45
N LEU A 674 0.15 -11.74 -3.40
CA LEU A 674 -0.04 -11.19 -2.05
C LEU A 674 1.20 -10.46 -1.55
N ARG A 675 2.41 -10.93 -1.88
CA ARG A 675 3.64 -10.22 -1.52
C ARG A 675 3.73 -8.85 -2.18
N GLU A 676 3.23 -8.71 -3.41
CA GLU A 676 3.14 -7.43 -4.12
C GLU A 676 2.10 -6.51 -3.48
N ILE A 677 0.88 -7.02 -3.24
CA ILE A 677 -0.23 -6.29 -2.60
C ILE A 677 0.19 -5.73 -1.24
N PHE A 678 0.86 -6.52 -0.42
CA PHE A 678 1.28 -6.13 0.94
C PHE A 678 2.71 -5.58 1.00
N HIS A 679 3.34 -5.34 -0.15
CA HIS A 679 4.69 -4.75 -0.25
C HIS A 679 5.77 -5.47 0.59
N LEU A 680 5.68 -6.80 0.66
CA LEU A 680 6.60 -7.65 1.42
C LEU A 680 7.95 -7.91 0.71
N GLY A 681 8.10 -7.41 -0.52
CA GLY A 681 9.28 -7.63 -1.34
C GLY A 681 9.48 -9.10 -1.75
N ASN A 682 10.68 -9.41 -2.24
CA ASN A 682 11.03 -10.76 -2.68
C ASN A 682 10.99 -11.76 -1.51
N LYS A 683 10.65 -13.01 -1.83
CA LYS A 683 10.65 -14.12 -0.87
C LYS A 683 11.97 -14.20 -0.11
N VAL A 684 11.88 -14.24 1.23
CA VAL A 684 13.04 -14.50 2.08
C VAL A 684 13.39 -15.99 2.02
N LEU A 685 14.48 -16.32 1.35
CA LEU A 685 15.00 -17.69 1.35
C LEU A 685 15.48 -18.05 2.77
N PRO A 686 15.23 -19.27 3.26
CA PRO A 686 15.79 -19.69 4.52
C PRO A 686 17.33 -19.60 4.45
N PRO A 687 18.01 -19.04 5.47
CA PRO A 687 19.46 -19.13 5.55
C PRO A 687 19.87 -20.61 5.59
N LEU A 688 20.94 -20.97 4.89
CA LEU A 688 21.50 -22.34 4.86
C LEU A 688 21.82 -22.92 6.25
N VAL A 689 21.88 -22.07 7.28
CA VAL A 689 22.14 -22.47 8.66
C VAL A 689 21.09 -21.85 9.56
N THR A 690 20.13 -22.64 10.02
CA THR A 690 19.24 -22.28 11.13
C THR A 690 20.03 -22.40 12.43
N VAL A 691 20.63 -21.30 12.88
CA VAL A 691 21.18 -21.24 14.24
C VAL A 691 20.01 -21.31 15.22
N LYS A 692 19.73 -22.52 15.73
CA LYS A 692 18.73 -22.73 16.78
C LYS A 692 19.17 -21.94 18.02
N THR A 693 18.47 -20.84 18.33
CA THR A 693 18.59 -20.16 19.63
C THR A 693 18.39 -21.17 20.74
N SER A 694 19.35 -21.25 21.66
CA SER A 694 19.34 -22.30 22.68
C SER A 694 18.14 -22.11 23.62
N LYS A 695 17.66 -23.22 24.22
CA LYS A 695 16.58 -23.17 25.22
C LYS A 695 16.92 -22.21 26.38
N LEU A 696 18.20 -22.14 26.76
CA LEU A 696 18.69 -21.24 27.80
C LEU A 696 18.56 -19.79 27.38
N GLU A 697 18.97 -19.45 26.16
CA GLU A 697 18.92 -18.10 25.61
C GLU A 697 17.48 -17.59 25.51
N ARG A 698 16.54 -18.41 25.01
CA ARG A 698 15.10 -18.07 25.01
C ARG A 698 14.56 -17.84 26.42
N THR A 699 14.98 -18.67 27.38
CA THR A 699 14.56 -18.54 28.78
C THR A 699 15.07 -17.23 29.38
N LEU A 700 16.34 -16.86 29.11
CA LEU A 700 16.94 -15.62 29.57
C LEU A 700 16.29 -14.40 28.92
N MET A 701 16.00 -14.45 27.62
CA MET A 701 15.32 -13.37 26.89
C MET A 701 13.90 -13.15 27.42
N ASN A 702 13.15 -14.24 27.65
CA ASN A 702 11.81 -14.17 28.25
C ASN A 702 11.85 -13.68 29.70
N ALA A 703 12.86 -14.08 30.49
CA ALA A 703 13.04 -13.61 31.87
C ALA A 703 13.40 -12.11 31.91
N ALA A 704 14.26 -11.65 31.00
CA ALA A 704 14.59 -10.23 30.84
C ALA A 704 13.36 -9.40 30.45
N ALA A 705 12.59 -9.85 29.46
CA ALA A 705 11.34 -9.20 29.03
C ALA A 705 10.30 -9.21 30.16
N PHE A 706 10.16 -10.30 30.91
CA PHE A 706 9.27 -10.37 32.07
C PHE A 706 9.70 -9.36 33.14
N LYS A 707 10.99 -9.32 33.49
CA LYS A 707 11.55 -8.38 34.48
C LYS A 707 11.35 -6.93 34.05
N ALA A 708 11.61 -6.60 32.79
CA ALA A 708 11.37 -5.26 32.23
C ALA A 708 9.89 -4.84 32.36
N ARG A 709 8.96 -5.73 31.96
CA ARG A 709 7.51 -5.51 32.13
C ARG A 709 7.13 -5.33 33.60
N THR A 710 7.66 -6.14 34.51
CA THR A 710 7.38 -6.01 35.95
C THR A 710 7.86 -4.65 36.47
N ILE A 711 9.08 -4.22 36.12
CA ILE A 711 9.63 -2.92 36.55
C ILE A 711 8.77 -1.77 36.01
N GLN A 712 8.43 -1.79 34.72
CA GLN A 712 7.60 -0.76 34.10
C GLN A 712 6.19 -0.71 34.71
N ARG A 713 5.56 -1.86 34.93
CA ARG A 713 4.23 -1.93 35.56
C ARG A 713 4.25 -1.52 37.03
N ASN A 714 5.32 -1.81 37.78
CA ASN A 714 5.45 -1.39 39.18
C ASN A 714 5.45 0.14 39.33
N LYS A 715 6.05 0.89 38.38
CA LYS A 715 5.97 2.37 38.36
C LYS A 715 4.52 2.90 38.27
N SER A 716 3.60 2.12 37.71
CA SER A 716 2.20 2.51 37.50
C SER A 716 1.22 1.85 38.47
N ARG A 717 1.64 0.83 39.22
CA ARG A 717 0.80 0.08 40.17
C ARG A 717 0.48 0.89 41.43
N ASP A 718 1.41 1.75 41.84
CA ASP A 718 1.21 2.59 43.03
C ASP A 718 0.22 3.74 42.79
N LYS A 719 -0.19 4.02 41.55
CA LYS A 719 -1.18 5.08 41.21
C LYS A 719 -2.55 4.90 41.85
N ARG A 720 -2.88 3.70 42.35
CA ARG A 720 -4.12 3.41 43.10
C ARG A 720 -3.85 3.06 44.56
N SER A 721 -2.62 3.23 45.05
CA SER A 721 -2.30 3.00 46.45
C SER A 721 -2.90 4.12 47.30
N PRO A 722 -3.66 3.81 48.36
CA PRO A 722 -4.21 4.82 49.27
C PRO A 722 -3.11 5.63 49.98
N ALA A 723 -1.84 5.21 49.92
CA ALA A 723 -0.70 5.92 50.50
C ALA A 723 -0.29 7.21 49.75
N MET A 724 -0.78 7.46 48.53
CA MET A 724 -0.51 8.69 47.78
C MET A 724 -1.69 9.68 47.76
N ALA A 725 -2.75 9.40 48.52
CA ALA A 725 -3.87 10.30 48.74
C ALA A 725 -3.74 10.98 50.12
N GLN A 726 -2.73 11.83 50.28
CA GLN A 726 -2.61 12.80 51.38
C GLN A 726 -2.11 14.14 50.85
#